data_AF-A0A535AVN9-F1
#
_entry.id   AF-A0A535AVN9-F1
#
_cell.length_a   1.000
_cell.length_b   1.000
_cell.length_c   1.000
_cell.angle_alpha   90.00
_cell.angle_beta   90.00
_cell.angle_gamma   90.00
#
_symmetry.space_group_name_H-M   'P 1'
#
loop_
_entity.id
_entity.type
_entity.pdbx_description
1 polymer ?
#
loop_
_entity_poly.entity_id
_entity_poly.type
_entity_poly.pdbx_seq_one_letter_code
_entity_poly.pdbx_strand_id
1 'polypeptide(L)'
;MTSPPPRPPDDDALLQAGALLPADDGRLANKVKTPTVTVTARQYRHPALGERPVIRLTQDPLAEAEDLAMEFLGFAKPQAATPPVARARQRALGFPAAVIEQDPKNARHALDVVKEMEKLSRVAVSKPGNAKDGYEEIANRLSRTVPHFLPSFFEQAGRAFIDGGNPSQAATMFGKAREAERTYHLPVDEERRRQAFLEFALSGALTAKALADYARDLSETAEPSAAYESFHTLCLQRTLGGLPPWTGMADEVHRMARAAGRDPAVEDAATITDLVDAPATAKAAVGFWKPYANTLISLAKNSPALRGKLLNLFPSPSGQAQAFHDWWLDLLERCGALQGLIDPDSVPEEARATGGPADWVSRMARHTGWSYWAPTELAGLHQLLPRIVESLRKDSRPIDLLGEHPWGADINLLDLALDLRIPVKDPDADARLALDRWLSSSRELRRPLSVLGADERFRLALDRAVDAALQRNASPQLLSASGLHDALHRWLAARIDGLTRGGLVTAADEIGKLEQASQGRVLGFDRSARTGLAKVNIAASLARTLRWGILDEFGWEGLESARAKVSPAQNQTALVGLAWPNLILADAAHAVVVGPDRIVLSHDLRIPPGAVASYQTPAYRYAGGQLLVTWVREGKVHGYWSGRPTEVIGFPAAAHQPYQHFGPVWGNGISIELPDGSRTYGGRAIHPGDTSIPMVSPAYTDGTTFWHLVRAERQGPRRLREYDPQTGQAGRISLPTFFEDFVAEQWQLRPEASSTMPWPADAGSTPLGSKAGIAGSRVRTRADGGKEIVAVEGVDGRHFEGTIGAGELPR
;
A
#
# COMPACT_ATOMS: atom_id res chain seq x y z
N MET A 1 10.86 -30.22 1.55
CA MET A 1 12.20 -29.97 2.12
C MET A 1 12.08 -28.83 3.10
N THR A 2 12.26 -29.11 4.38
CA THR A 2 12.29 -28.09 5.46
C THR A 2 13.48 -27.17 5.21
N SER A 3 13.22 -25.86 5.09
CA SER A 3 14.26 -24.84 5.00
C SER A 3 15.29 -25.04 6.13
N PRO A 4 16.60 -24.94 5.86
CA PRO A 4 17.59 -24.96 6.92
C PRO A 4 17.29 -23.81 7.90
N PRO A 5 17.53 -24.00 9.21
CA PRO A 5 17.38 -22.92 10.18
C PRO A 5 18.24 -21.72 9.74
N PRO A 6 17.74 -20.48 9.93
CA PRO A 6 18.50 -19.30 9.56
C PRO A 6 19.87 -19.34 10.22
N ARG A 7 20.92 -19.11 9.41
CA ARG A 7 22.29 -18.98 9.90
C ARG A 7 22.27 -17.90 10.99
N PRO A 8 22.88 -18.14 12.17
CA PRO A 8 22.96 -17.10 13.19
C PRO A 8 23.57 -15.84 12.56
N PRO A 9 23.01 -14.65 12.85
CA PRO A 9 23.51 -13.41 12.27
C PRO A 9 25.00 -13.24 12.60
N ASP A 10 25.76 -12.81 11.59
CA ASP A 10 27.18 -12.47 11.73
C ASP A 10 27.37 -11.42 12.84
N ASP A 11 28.47 -11.49 13.59
CA ASP A 11 28.76 -10.59 14.71
C ASP A 11 28.77 -9.13 14.25
N ASP A 12 29.23 -8.85 13.02
CA ASP A 12 29.14 -7.53 12.39
C ASP A 12 27.67 -7.10 12.19
N ALA A 13 26.79 -7.99 11.72
CA ALA A 13 25.37 -7.69 11.56
C ALA A 13 24.66 -7.44 12.90
N LEU A 14 25.02 -8.20 13.94
CA LEU A 14 24.54 -8.00 15.31
C LEU A 14 24.98 -6.65 15.89
N LEU A 15 26.25 -6.28 15.69
CA LEU A 15 26.79 -4.98 16.11
C LEU A 15 26.12 -3.82 15.36
N GLN A 16 25.83 -3.98 14.06
CA GLN A 16 25.07 -3.00 13.28
C GLN A 16 23.62 -2.85 13.78
N ALA A 17 23.01 -3.93 14.26
CA ALA A 17 21.69 -3.92 14.90
C ALA A 17 21.69 -3.41 16.35
N GLY A 18 22.85 -3.08 16.92
CA GLY A 18 22.99 -2.52 18.28
C GLY A 18 23.12 -3.55 19.41
N ALA A 19 23.46 -4.80 19.10
CA ALA A 19 23.69 -5.83 20.11
C ALA A 19 24.96 -5.57 20.95
N LEU A 20 24.96 -6.11 22.17
CA LEU A 20 26.14 -6.23 23.05
C LEU A 20 26.75 -7.62 22.87
N LEU A 21 28.02 -7.70 22.53
CA LEU A 21 28.78 -8.95 22.44
C LEU A 21 29.45 -9.26 23.79
N PRO A 22 29.80 -10.53 24.06
CA PRO A 22 30.53 -10.91 25.27
C PRO A 22 31.87 -10.15 25.43
N ALA A 23 32.26 -9.86 26.68
CA ALA A 23 33.49 -9.13 27.00
C ALA A 23 34.77 -9.93 26.71
N ASP A 24 34.74 -11.25 26.94
CA ASP A 24 35.87 -12.18 26.78
C ASP A 24 35.58 -13.22 25.71
N ASP A 25 35.82 -12.88 24.45
CA ASP A 25 35.96 -13.92 23.42
C ASP A 25 37.13 -13.55 22.51
N GLY A 26 38.30 -14.16 22.77
CA GLY A 26 39.53 -14.01 21.96
C GLY A 26 39.35 -14.35 20.47
N ARG A 27 38.14 -14.73 20.04
CA ARG A 27 37.66 -14.88 18.66
C ARG A 27 37.40 -13.56 17.92
N LEU A 28 37.07 -12.48 18.63
CA LEU A 28 36.68 -11.19 18.00
C LEU A 28 37.86 -10.41 17.43
N ALA A 29 39.08 -10.62 17.95
CA ALA A 29 40.26 -9.82 17.59
C ALA A 29 40.65 -9.90 16.10
N ASN A 30 40.21 -10.93 15.37
CA ASN A 30 40.60 -11.16 13.97
C ASN A 30 39.43 -11.34 12.99
N LYS A 31 38.16 -11.11 13.39
CA LYS A 31 37.00 -11.43 12.53
C LYS A 31 35.93 -10.34 12.38
N VAL A 32 35.90 -9.33 13.23
CA VAL A 32 34.90 -8.25 13.15
C VAL A 32 35.52 -7.03 12.47
N LYS A 33 34.90 -6.56 11.38
CA LYS A 33 35.35 -5.36 10.67
C LYS A 33 34.96 -4.08 11.40
N THR A 34 33.86 -4.09 12.15
CA THR A 34 33.35 -2.94 12.90
C THR A 34 34.21 -2.65 14.15
N PRO A 35 34.69 -1.40 14.35
CA PRO A 35 35.38 -1.00 15.58
C PRO A 35 34.49 -1.20 16.82
N THR A 36 35.02 -1.90 17.82
CA THR A 36 34.31 -2.19 19.08
C THR A 36 35.03 -1.62 20.28
N VAL A 37 34.25 -1.22 21.28
CA VAL A 37 34.71 -0.69 22.58
C VAL A 37 34.13 -1.53 23.71
N THR A 38 34.84 -1.62 24.81
CA THR A 38 34.38 -2.28 26.03
C THR A 38 33.25 -1.48 26.67
N VAL A 39 32.32 -2.19 27.30
CA VAL A 39 31.19 -1.63 28.06
C VAL A 39 31.37 -2.03 29.51
N THR A 40 31.32 -1.07 30.42
CA THR A 40 31.38 -1.28 31.87
C THR A 40 30.05 -0.94 32.53
N ALA A 41 29.77 -1.55 33.67
CA ALA A 41 28.60 -1.25 34.48
C ALA A 41 28.98 -0.21 35.54
N ARG A 42 28.39 0.98 35.47
CA ARG A 42 28.66 2.10 36.38
C ARG A 42 27.53 2.22 37.40
N GLN A 43 27.89 2.20 38.68
CA GLN A 43 26.93 2.23 39.79
C GLN A 43 26.87 3.63 40.42
N TYR A 44 25.73 4.29 40.32
CA TYR A 44 25.48 5.62 40.88
C TYR A 44 24.51 5.57 42.07
N ARG A 45 24.73 6.43 43.07
CA ARG A 45 23.84 6.61 44.23
C ARG A 45 23.32 8.04 44.29
N HIS A 46 22.06 8.23 44.61
CA HIS A 46 21.43 9.55 44.77
C HIS A 46 20.69 9.61 46.10
N PRO A 47 20.82 10.70 46.90
CA PRO A 47 20.17 10.82 48.20
C PRO A 47 18.65 10.56 48.17
N ALA A 48 17.96 11.03 47.13
CA ALA A 48 16.52 10.81 46.94
C ALA A 48 16.10 9.35 46.66
N LEU A 49 17.04 8.45 46.34
CA LEU A 49 16.76 7.04 46.03
C LEU A 49 17.04 6.09 47.20
N GLY A 50 17.61 6.59 48.30
CA GLY A 50 18.01 5.80 49.46
C GLY A 50 19.12 4.80 49.11
N GLU A 51 18.96 3.54 49.53
CA GLU A 51 19.94 2.47 49.29
C GLU A 51 19.93 1.90 47.85
N ARG A 52 19.00 2.33 47.00
CA ARG A 52 18.84 1.76 45.66
C ARG A 52 19.85 2.40 44.69
N PRO A 53 20.79 1.62 44.11
CA PRO A 53 21.71 2.14 43.11
C PRO A 53 21.06 2.21 41.74
N VAL A 54 21.54 3.14 40.90
CA VAL A 54 21.26 3.18 39.46
C VAL A 54 22.48 2.62 38.73
N ILE A 55 22.28 1.54 37.97
CA ILE A 55 23.33 0.94 37.14
C ILE A 55 23.15 1.39 35.69
N ARG A 56 24.20 1.95 35.09
CA ARG A 56 24.23 2.28 33.66
C ARG A 56 25.33 1.49 32.97
N LEU A 57 25.00 0.91 31.81
CA LEU A 57 25.98 0.29 30.93
C LEU A 57 26.57 1.38 30.04
N THR A 58 27.85 1.65 30.21
CA THR A 58 28.54 2.77 29.56
C THR A 58 29.71 2.22 28.76
N GLN A 59 29.86 2.66 27.51
CA GLN A 59 31.07 2.36 26.74
C GLN A 59 32.26 3.08 27.38
N ASP A 60 33.40 2.41 27.54
CA ASP A 60 34.54 2.94 28.30
C ASP A 60 35.01 4.34 27.85
N PRO A 61 35.06 4.67 26.54
CA PRO A 61 35.40 6.02 26.11
C PRO A 61 34.42 7.11 26.60
N LEU A 62 33.20 6.73 26.98
CA LEU A 62 32.13 7.65 27.42
C LEU A 62 32.02 7.72 28.96
N ALA A 63 32.83 6.94 29.69
CA ALA A 63 32.73 6.77 31.12
C ALA A 63 32.86 8.09 31.90
N GLU A 64 33.86 8.91 31.58
CA GLU A 64 34.11 10.18 32.29
C GLU A 64 33.02 11.22 32.02
N ALA A 65 32.56 11.33 30.77
CA ALA A 65 31.48 12.24 30.42
C ALA A 65 30.14 11.85 31.10
N GLU A 66 29.86 10.55 31.19
CA GLU A 66 28.69 10.01 31.89
C GLU A 66 28.76 10.28 33.40
N ASP A 67 29.95 10.13 34.00
CA ASP A 67 30.17 10.43 35.42
C ASP A 67 29.91 11.90 35.73
N LEU A 68 30.45 12.81 34.91
CA LEU A 68 30.24 14.25 35.05
C LEU A 68 28.77 14.63 34.90
N ALA A 69 28.05 13.99 33.97
CA ALA A 69 26.61 14.19 33.80
C ALA A 69 25.81 13.70 35.01
N MET A 70 26.14 12.53 35.55
CA MET A 70 25.47 11.98 36.73
C MET A 70 25.78 12.80 38.00
N GLU A 71 27.02 13.28 38.15
CA GLU A 71 27.40 14.19 39.23
C GLU A 71 26.59 15.49 39.20
N PHE A 72 26.40 16.07 38.00
CA PHE A 72 25.56 17.25 37.81
C PHE A 72 24.08 17.01 38.18
N LEU A 73 23.58 15.80 37.94
CA LEU A 73 22.23 15.38 38.34
C LEU A 73 22.11 15.05 39.84
N GLY A 74 23.16 15.29 40.63
CA GLY A 74 23.18 15.09 42.08
C GLY A 74 23.52 13.66 42.53
N PHE A 75 23.99 12.81 41.62
CA PHE A 75 24.49 11.49 41.99
C PHE A 75 25.93 11.58 42.53
N ALA A 76 26.25 10.74 43.51
CA ALA A 76 27.63 10.56 43.94
C ALA A 76 28.45 9.87 42.84
N LYS A 77 29.74 10.21 42.76
CA LYS A 77 30.70 9.53 41.86
C LYS A 77 30.65 8.02 42.07
N PRO A 78 30.75 7.21 41.00
CA PRO A 78 30.60 5.78 41.09
C PRO A 78 31.73 5.14 41.93
N GLN A 79 31.39 4.11 42.70
CA GLN A 79 32.34 3.30 43.46
C GLN A 79 33.05 2.33 42.51
N ALA A 80 34.13 2.80 41.87
CA ALA A 80 35.01 2.08 40.94
C ALA A 80 34.32 1.51 39.67
N ALA A 81 35.08 1.43 38.56
CA ALA A 81 34.61 0.79 37.34
C ALA A 81 34.60 -0.73 37.52
N THR A 82 33.49 -1.40 37.15
CA THR A 82 33.48 -2.87 37.07
C THR A 82 34.40 -3.34 35.95
N PRO A 83 34.84 -4.61 35.96
CA PRO A 83 35.39 -5.23 34.75
C PRO A 83 34.42 -5.06 33.56
N PRO A 84 34.92 -5.03 32.31
CA PRO A 84 34.08 -4.99 31.12
C PRO A 84 33.04 -6.11 31.15
N VAL A 85 31.77 -5.76 30.95
CA VAL A 85 30.63 -6.70 30.94
C VAL A 85 30.21 -7.07 29.51
N ALA A 86 30.59 -6.27 28.52
CA ALA A 86 30.34 -6.53 27.10
C ALA A 86 31.31 -5.76 26.19
N ARG A 87 31.25 -6.05 24.88
CA ARG A 87 31.75 -5.19 23.81
C ARG A 87 30.58 -4.67 22.97
N ALA A 88 30.65 -3.41 22.56
CA ALA A 88 29.65 -2.76 21.72
C ALA A 88 30.33 -2.08 20.53
N ARG A 89 29.56 -1.83 19.47
CA ARG A 89 30.00 -0.95 18.39
C ARG A 89 30.32 0.43 18.98
N GLN A 90 31.49 0.97 18.65
CA GLN A 90 31.84 2.34 19.02
C GLN A 90 30.81 3.31 18.43
N ARG A 91 30.12 4.06 19.29
CA ARG A 91 29.18 5.11 18.86
C ARG A 91 29.87 6.47 18.96
N ALA A 92 29.68 7.30 17.94
CA ALA A 92 30.04 8.71 18.04
C ALA A 92 29.19 9.35 19.14
N LEU A 93 29.83 10.11 20.03
CA LEU A 93 29.16 10.77 21.14
C LEU A 93 28.10 11.77 20.63
N GLY A 94 26.94 11.77 21.29
CA GLY A 94 25.91 12.80 21.16
C GLY A 94 26.14 13.96 22.15
N PHE A 95 25.33 15.00 22.05
CA PHE A 95 25.32 16.07 23.06
C PHE A 95 24.64 15.58 24.35
N PRO A 96 25.16 15.87 25.56
CA PRO A 96 26.30 16.75 25.85
C PRO A 96 27.66 16.04 25.88
N ALA A 97 27.70 14.71 25.95
CA ALA A 97 28.92 13.97 26.24
C ALA A 97 30.05 14.22 25.22
N ALA A 98 29.74 14.42 23.94
CA ALA A 98 30.73 14.74 22.91
C ALA A 98 31.45 16.07 23.16
N VAL A 99 30.70 17.08 23.60
CA VAL A 99 31.27 18.42 23.81
C VAL A 99 32.00 18.51 25.15
N ILE A 100 31.61 17.68 26.13
CA ILE A 100 32.32 17.54 27.41
C ILE A 100 33.69 16.89 27.19
N GLU A 101 33.78 15.84 26.35
CA GLU A 101 35.06 15.22 26.02
C GLU A 101 35.99 16.20 25.27
N GLN A 102 35.45 16.93 24.29
CA GLN A 102 36.23 17.87 23.47
C GLN A 102 36.63 19.14 24.23
N ASP A 103 35.78 19.62 25.14
CA ASP A 103 36.01 20.85 25.91
C ASP A 103 35.52 20.72 27.37
N PRO A 104 36.27 19.99 28.22
CA PRO A 104 35.91 19.78 29.61
C PRO A 104 35.79 21.08 30.42
N LYS A 105 36.52 22.14 30.02
CA LYS A 105 36.53 23.43 30.73
C LYS A 105 35.16 24.14 30.64
N ASN A 106 34.45 23.93 29.53
CA ASN A 106 33.13 24.53 29.29
C ASN A 106 31.98 23.53 29.49
N ALA A 107 32.25 22.33 30.05
CA ALA A 107 31.26 21.27 30.27
C ALA A 107 29.98 21.74 30.97
N ARG A 108 30.10 22.71 31.90
CA ARG A 108 28.95 23.29 32.61
C ARG A 108 27.91 23.89 31.67
N HIS A 109 28.32 24.57 30.61
CA HIS A 109 27.40 25.14 29.62
C HIS A 109 26.60 24.06 28.87
N ALA A 110 27.19 22.88 28.65
CA ALA A 110 26.49 21.76 28.03
C ALA A 110 25.51 21.10 29.00
N LEU A 111 25.91 20.94 30.26
CA LEU A 111 25.10 20.33 31.32
C LEU A 111 23.88 21.19 31.70
N ASP A 112 24.04 22.52 31.72
CA ASP A 112 22.98 23.47 32.10
C ASP A 112 21.73 23.37 31.20
N VAL A 113 21.87 22.90 29.95
CA VAL A 113 20.75 22.80 29.00
C VAL A 113 20.12 21.41 28.88
N VAL A 114 20.74 20.36 29.47
CA VAL A 114 20.29 18.95 29.33
C VAL A 114 18.85 18.76 29.78
N LYS A 115 18.49 19.33 30.94
CA LYS A 115 17.14 19.19 31.51
C LYS A 115 16.07 19.84 30.62
N GLU A 116 16.39 20.98 30.01
CA GLU A 116 15.50 21.63 29.05
C GLU A 116 15.36 20.79 27.77
N MET A 117 16.46 20.25 27.25
CA MET A 117 16.42 19.36 26.08
C MET A 117 15.59 18.10 26.31
N GLU A 118 15.73 17.44 27.46
CA GLU A 118 14.88 16.27 27.81
C GLU A 118 13.39 16.62 27.89
N LYS A 119 13.07 17.85 28.29
CA LYS A 119 11.69 18.32 28.28
C LYS A 119 11.21 18.52 26.84
N LEU A 120 12.02 19.13 25.99
CA LEU A 120 11.68 19.39 24.58
C LEU A 120 11.55 18.09 23.77
N SER A 121 12.37 17.06 24.04
CA SER A 121 12.26 15.76 23.39
C SER A 121 10.91 15.09 23.64
N ARG A 122 10.39 15.15 24.88
CA ARG A 122 9.04 14.66 25.23
C ARG A 122 7.95 15.47 24.53
N VAL A 123 8.16 16.77 24.35
CA VAL A 123 7.20 17.67 23.66
C VAL A 123 7.21 17.44 22.14
N ALA A 124 8.34 17.04 21.55
CA ALA A 124 8.48 16.87 20.10
C ALA A 124 7.45 15.90 19.49
N VAL A 125 7.00 14.90 20.25
CA VAL A 125 5.95 13.95 19.84
C VAL A 125 4.59 14.60 19.67
N SER A 126 4.21 15.50 20.59
CA SER A 126 2.85 16.06 20.68
C SER A 126 2.72 17.47 20.08
N LYS A 127 3.77 18.29 20.21
CA LYS A 127 3.82 19.69 19.76
C LYS A 127 5.18 19.99 19.12
N PRO A 128 5.46 19.46 17.91
CA PRO A 128 6.77 19.58 17.27
C PRO A 128 7.19 21.02 16.99
N GLY A 129 6.24 21.94 16.72
CA GLY A 129 6.53 23.37 16.55
C GLY A 129 7.11 24.00 17.82
N ASN A 130 6.44 23.82 18.96
CA ASN A 130 6.91 24.33 20.24
C ASN A 130 8.27 23.73 20.66
N ALA A 131 8.49 22.44 20.36
CA ALA A 131 9.77 21.80 20.61
C ALA A 131 10.89 22.44 19.78
N LYS A 132 10.62 22.74 18.51
CA LYS A 132 11.55 23.41 17.61
C LYS A 132 11.92 24.80 18.15
N ASP A 133 10.93 25.61 18.47
CA ASP A 133 11.14 26.97 19.00
C ASP A 133 11.99 26.94 20.28
N GLY A 134 11.73 25.98 21.18
CA GLY A 134 12.53 25.78 22.38
C GLY A 134 13.98 25.36 22.10
N TYR A 135 14.22 24.48 21.12
CA TYR A 135 15.59 24.12 20.73
C TYR A 135 16.33 25.31 20.13
N GLU A 136 15.63 26.16 19.36
CA GLU A 136 16.21 27.39 18.80
C GLU A 136 16.55 28.41 19.89
N GLU A 137 15.72 28.54 20.92
CA GLU A 137 16.01 29.39 22.08
C GLU A 137 17.25 28.92 22.86
N ILE A 138 17.40 27.61 23.07
CA ILE A 138 18.62 27.04 23.66
C ILE A 138 19.84 27.35 22.77
N ALA A 139 19.73 27.11 21.45
CA ALA A 139 20.81 27.38 20.51
C ALA A 139 21.24 28.87 20.52
N ASN A 140 20.30 29.79 20.62
CA ASN A 140 20.59 31.23 20.71
C ASN A 140 21.34 31.62 21.99
N ARG A 141 21.18 30.87 23.08
CA ARG A 141 21.98 31.07 24.30
C ARG A 141 23.39 30.49 24.12
N LEU A 142 23.49 29.26 23.62
CA LEU A 142 24.78 28.58 23.39
C LEU A 142 25.65 29.31 22.36
N SER A 143 25.06 29.89 21.32
CA SER A 143 25.80 30.60 20.26
C SER A 143 26.61 31.80 20.75
N ARG A 144 26.20 32.41 21.88
CA ARG A 144 26.86 33.59 22.45
C ARG A 144 28.10 33.25 23.27
N THR A 145 28.22 32.02 23.76
CA THR A 145 29.28 31.61 24.69
C THR A 145 30.12 30.44 24.17
N VAL A 146 29.47 29.43 23.60
CA VAL A 146 30.08 28.16 23.17
C VAL A 146 29.53 27.74 21.79
N PRO A 147 29.73 28.55 20.73
CA PRO A 147 29.17 28.26 19.40
C PRO A 147 29.64 26.92 18.82
N HIS A 148 30.83 26.43 19.22
CA HIS A 148 31.33 25.11 18.85
C HIS A 148 30.48 23.94 19.38
N PHE A 149 29.58 24.17 20.34
CA PHE A 149 28.64 23.14 20.81
C PHE A 149 27.43 22.96 19.89
N LEU A 150 27.12 23.97 19.06
CA LEU A 150 25.90 24.01 18.25
C LEU A 150 25.76 22.82 17.28
N PRO A 151 26.80 22.34 16.58
CA PRO A 151 26.64 21.21 15.66
C PRO A 151 26.17 19.96 16.39
N SER A 152 26.85 19.56 17.48
CA SER A 152 26.47 18.41 18.29
C SER A 152 25.12 18.58 18.97
N PHE A 153 24.78 19.80 19.40
CA PHE A 153 23.50 20.14 20.01
C PHE A 153 22.34 19.96 19.01
N PHE A 154 22.46 20.54 17.81
CA PHE A 154 21.42 20.44 16.79
C PHE A 154 21.26 19.02 16.24
N GLU A 155 22.34 18.24 16.12
CA GLU A 155 22.24 16.82 15.82
C GLU A 155 21.45 16.06 16.91
N GLN A 156 21.68 16.36 18.18
CA GLN A 156 20.91 15.74 19.26
C GLN A 156 19.44 16.17 19.27
N ALA A 157 19.14 17.45 18.95
CA ALA A 157 17.78 17.92 18.75
C ALA A 157 17.11 17.19 17.55
N GLY A 158 17.86 16.95 16.48
CA GLY A 158 17.41 16.18 15.32
C GLY A 158 17.03 14.74 15.67
N ARG A 159 17.85 14.05 16.49
CA ARG A 159 17.54 12.72 17.01
C ARG A 159 16.23 12.69 17.81
N ALA A 160 15.98 13.71 18.63
CA ALA A 160 14.71 13.80 19.35
C ALA A 160 13.48 13.93 18.42
N PHE A 161 13.63 14.58 17.26
CA PHE A 161 12.57 14.61 16.25
C PHE A 161 12.43 13.31 15.46
N ILE A 162 13.53 12.57 15.25
CA ILE A 162 13.48 11.21 14.69
C ILE A 162 12.69 10.30 15.62
N ASP A 163 13.02 10.28 16.91
CA ASP A 163 12.30 9.51 17.94
C ASP A 163 10.82 9.94 18.05
N GLY A 164 10.54 11.22 17.80
CA GLY A 164 9.19 11.78 17.74
C GLY A 164 8.43 11.51 16.44
N GLY A 165 9.00 10.78 15.48
CA GLY A 165 8.38 10.47 14.19
C GLY A 165 8.24 11.66 13.24
N ASN A 166 9.09 12.69 13.39
CA ASN A 166 9.05 13.91 12.59
C ASN A 166 10.37 14.13 11.80
N PRO A 167 10.59 13.39 10.71
CA PRO A 167 11.83 13.47 9.92
C PRO A 167 12.05 14.84 9.26
N SER A 168 10.98 15.62 9.00
CA SER A 168 11.09 16.96 8.42
C SER A 168 11.74 17.96 9.39
N GLN A 169 11.35 17.93 10.67
CA GLN A 169 11.99 18.77 11.68
C GLN A 169 13.39 18.27 12.02
N ALA A 170 13.62 16.94 12.02
CA ALA A 170 14.96 16.39 12.16
C ALA A 170 15.91 16.89 11.06
N ALA A 171 15.46 16.90 9.80
CA ALA A 171 16.22 17.45 8.68
C ALA A 171 16.52 18.95 8.86
N THR A 172 15.56 19.70 9.43
CA THR A 172 15.76 21.12 9.74
C THR A 172 16.85 21.31 10.79
N MET A 173 16.82 20.55 11.89
CA MET A 173 17.84 20.62 12.93
C MET A 173 19.21 20.21 12.38
N PHE A 174 19.28 19.15 11.57
CA PHE A 174 20.52 18.75 10.91
C PHE A 174 21.09 19.86 10.01
N GLY A 175 20.24 20.54 9.23
CA GLY A 175 20.63 21.70 8.43
C GLY A 175 21.23 22.82 9.29
N LYS A 176 20.65 23.10 10.47
CA LYS A 176 21.17 24.09 11.41
C LYS A 176 22.52 23.70 12.02
N ALA A 177 22.78 22.40 12.24
CA ALA A 177 24.09 21.93 12.67
C ALA A 177 25.18 22.31 11.64
N ARG A 178 24.91 22.04 10.35
CA ARG A 178 25.82 22.38 9.23
C ARG A 178 25.90 23.89 8.97
N GLU A 179 24.82 24.64 9.25
CA GLU A 179 24.83 26.10 9.20
C GLU A 179 25.71 26.71 10.29
N ALA A 180 25.69 26.14 11.51
CA ALA A 180 26.55 26.58 12.60
C ALA A 180 28.04 26.38 12.30
N GLU A 181 28.42 25.22 11.73
CA GLU A 181 29.79 24.96 11.26
C GLU A 181 30.29 26.06 10.32
N ARG A 182 29.47 26.42 9.33
CA ARG A 182 29.81 27.44 8.33
C ARG A 182 29.82 28.86 8.92
N THR A 183 28.82 29.21 9.72
CA THR A 183 28.64 30.56 10.28
C THR A 183 29.75 30.93 11.26
N TYR A 184 30.21 29.96 12.05
CA TYR A 184 31.24 30.18 13.08
C TYR A 184 32.62 29.66 12.66
N HIS A 185 32.80 29.22 11.41
CA HIS A 185 34.05 28.67 10.88
C HIS A 185 34.67 27.59 11.80
N LEU A 186 33.84 26.66 12.26
CA LEU A 186 34.25 25.65 13.24
C LEU A 186 35.14 24.57 12.59
N PRO A 187 36.10 24.01 13.32
CA PRO A 187 36.84 22.84 12.85
C PRO A 187 35.88 21.65 12.70
N VAL A 188 35.96 20.94 11.58
CA VAL A 188 35.09 19.81 11.26
C VAL A 188 35.87 18.51 11.31
N ASP A 189 35.37 17.56 12.09
CA ASP A 189 35.77 16.16 12.01
C ASP A 189 34.94 15.48 10.91
N GLU A 190 35.58 15.21 9.77
CA GLU A 190 34.90 14.66 8.60
C GLU A 190 34.35 13.26 8.80
N GLU A 191 35.02 12.42 9.60
CA GLU A 191 34.52 11.08 9.86
C GLU A 191 33.25 11.15 10.71
N ARG A 192 33.24 11.98 11.76
CA ARG A 192 32.04 12.21 12.58
C ARG A 192 30.91 12.81 11.75
N ARG A 193 31.21 13.80 10.90
CA ARG A 193 30.23 14.45 10.03
C ARG A 193 29.61 13.44 9.06
N ARG A 194 30.42 12.61 8.40
CA ARG A 194 29.97 11.55 7.50
C ARG A 194 29.06 10.53 8.19
N GLN A 195 29.39 10.13 9.42
CA GLN A 195 28.54 9.24 10.24
C GLN A 195 27.19 9.90 10.57
N ALA A 196 27.17 11.18 10.92
CA ALA A 196 25.92 11.92 11.15
C ALA A 196 25.07 12.03 9.88
N PHE A 197 25.69 12.28 8.71
CA PHE A 197 25.00 12.23 7.42
C PHE A 197 24.36 10.86 7.16
N LEU A 198 25.07 9.76 7.44
CA LEU A 198 24.54 8.42 7.26
C LEU A 198 23.36 8.14 8.22
N GLU A 199 23.50 8.47 9.50
CA GLU A 199 22.45 8.30 10.52
C GLU A 199 21.14 9.01 10.12
N PHE A 200 21.26 10.30 9.75
CA PHE A 200 20.11 11.10 9.37
C PHE A 200 19.54 10.68 8.01
N ALA A 201 20.38 10.23 7.08
CA ALA A 201 19.90 9.65 5.82
C ALA A 201 18.99 8.45 6.11
N LEU A 202 19.50 7.45 6.85
CA LEU A 202 18.80 6.20 7.16
C LEU A 202 17.52 6.41 7.96
N SER A 203 17.42 7.52 8.69
CA SER A 203 16.22 7.94 9.41
C SER A 203 15.21 8.72 8.53
N GLY A 204 15.48 8.87 7.23
CA GLY A 204 14.65 9.66 6.30
C GLY A 204 14.71 11.17 6.55
N ALA A 205 15.66 11.65 7.34
CA ALA A 205 15.81 13.02 7.79
C ALA A 205 16.86 13.81 6.98
N LEU A 206 17.09 13.44 5.72
CA LEU A 206 17.92 14.20 4.78
C LEU A 206 17.26 14.37 3.42
N THR A 207 17.55 15.50 2.79
CA THR A 207 17.13 15.80 1.43
C THR A 207 18.26 15.51 0.45
N ALA A 208 17.95 15.27 -0.83
CA ALA A 208 18.95 15.19 -1.88
C ALA A 208 19.80 16.47 -1.98
N LYS A 209 19.20 17.62 -1.65
CA LYS A 209 19.91 18.91 -1.56
C LYS A 209 20.98 18.90 -0.46
N ALA A 210 20.68 18.36 0.71
CA ALA A 210 21.66 18.28 1.80
C ALA A 210 22.88 17.42 1.43
N LEU A 211 22.68 16.35 0.65
CA LEU A 211 23.76 15.51 0.13
C LEU A 211 24.59 16.23 -0.94
N ALA A 212 23.94 16.95 -1.86
CA ALA A 212 24.62 17.76 -2.86
C ALA A 212 25.42 18.92 -2.24
N ASP A 213 24.88 19.53 -1.18
CA ASP A 213 25.56 20.56 -0.39
C ASP A 213 26.79 19.96 0.32
N TYR A 214 26.69 18.74 0.88
CA TYR A 214 27.84 18.02 1.46
C TYR A 214 28.94 17.71 0.43
N ALA A 215 28.58 17.25 -0.76
CA ALA A 215 29.55 16.99 -1.84
C ALA A 215 30.32 18.26 -2.23
N ARG A 216 29.62 19.40 -2.27
CA ARG A 216 30.23 20.71 -2.55
C ARG A 216 31.18 21.14 -1.43
N ASP A 217 30.72 21.09 -0.19
CA ASP A 217 31.52 21.49 0.97
C ASP A 217 32.81 20.64 1.06
N LEU A 218 32.73 19.32 0.84
CA LEU A 218 33.92 18.45 0.77
C LEU A 218 34.88 18.88 -0.34
N SER A 219 34.36 19.22 -1.52
CA SER A 219 35.17 19.64 -2.66
C SER A 219 35.88 20.98 -2.43
N GLU A 220 35.34 21.83 -1.56
CA GLU A 220 35.92 23.14 -1.23
C GLU A 220 36.92 23.08 -0.06
N THR A 221 36.79 22.09 0.83
CA THR A 221 37.51 22.07 2.13
C THR A 221 38.54 20.96 2.27
N ALA A 222 38.43 19.87 1.51
CA ALA A 222 39.32 18.72 1.59
C ALA A 222 40.13 18.50 0.31
N GLU A 223 41.26 17.80 0.43
CA GLU A 223 42.05 17.35 -0.72
C GLU A 223 41.19 16.47 -1.66
N PRO A 224 41.28 16.62 -3.00
CA PRO A 224 40.35 15.99 -3.95
C PRO A 224 40.17 14.48 -3.77
N SER A 225 41.25 13.74 -3.51
CA SER A 225 41.18 12.30 -3.26
C SER A 225 40.44 11.94 -1.97
N ALA A 226 40.67 12.68 -0.88
CA ALA A 226 40.01 12.46 0.40
C ALA A 226 38.52 12.86 0.34
N ALA A 227 38.21 13.95 -0.38
CA ALA A 227 36.84 14.37 -0.64
C ALA A 227 36.06 13.29 -1.39
N TYR A 228 36.66 12.74 -2.46
CA TYR A 228 36.08 11.64 -3.22
C TYR A 228 35.82 10.40 -2.34
N GLU A 229 36.82 9.94 -1.60
CA GLU A 229 36.70 8.73 -0.76
C GLU A 229 35.61 8.89 0.31
N SER A 230 35.54 10.06 0.97
CA SER A 230 34.52 10.34 1.99
C SER A 230 33.11 10.34 1.39
N PHE A 231 32.92 11.01 0.26
CA PHE A 231 31.60 11.09 -0.40
C PHE A 231 31.16 9.75 -0.99
N HIS A 232 32.07 9.04 -1.66
CA HIS A 232 31.80 7.71 -2.23
C HIS A 232 31.43 6.70 -1.14
N THR A 233 32.17 6.69 -0.03
CA THR A 233 31.86 5.85 1.14
C THR A 233 30.47 6.12 1.69
N LEU A 234 30.06 7.40 1.81
CA LEU A 234 28.72 7.77 2.24
C LEU A 234 27.66 7.21 1.27
N CYS A 235 27.87 7.35 -0.03
CA CYS A 235 26.93 6.87 -1.05
C CYS A 235 26.74 5.35 -0.99
N LEU A 236 27.84 4.60 -0.85
CA LEU A 236 27.81 3.15 -0.69
C LEU A 236 27.08 2.74 0.59
N GLN A 237 27.48 3.28 1.74
CA GLN A 237 26.88 2.93 3.03
C GLN A 237 25.40 3.29 3.10
N ARG A 238 25.01 4.43 2.52
CA ARG A 238 23.60 4.84 2.41
C ARG A 238 22.80 3.83 1.60
N THR A 239 23.35 3.34 0.50
CA THR A 239 22.68 2.38 -0.38
C THR A 239 22.60 0.98 0.24
N LEU A 240 23.70 0.51 0.81
CA LEU A 240 23.76 -0.75 1.55
C LEU A 240 22.87 -0.73 2.81
N GLY A 241 22.67 0.44 3.41
CA GLY A 241 21.73 0.64 4.52
C GLY A 241 20.25 0.70 4.13
N GLY A 242 19.91 0.51 2.85
CA GLY A 242 18.53 0.33 2.39
C GLY A 242 17.91 1.52 1.64
N LEU A 243 18.66 2.60 1.41
CA LEU A 243 18.16 3.77 0.68
C LEU A 243 18.59 3.76 -0.78
N PRO A 244 17.69 3.99 -1.75
CA PRO A 244 18.09 3.96 -3.15
C PRO A 244 19.08 5.09 -3.50
N PRO A 245 19.99 4.86 -4.47
CA PRO A 245 20.73 5.91 -5.14
C PRO A 245 19.79 6.99 -5.70
N TRP A 246 20.12 8.27 -5.48
CA TRP A 246 19.30 9.40 -5.94
C TRP A 246 19.76 9.89 -7.32
N THR A 247 18.92 10.71 -7.97
CA THR A 247 19.10 11.16 -9.35
C THR A 247 20.46 11.83 -9.63
N GLY A 248 21.02 12.59 -8.69
CA GLY A 248 22.27 13.34 -8.89
C GLY A 248 23.54 12.63 -8.42
N MET A 249 23.41 11.43 -7.82
CA MET A 249 24.54 10.73 -7.20
C MET A 249 25.66 10.44 -8.20
N ALA A 250 25.32 9.85 -9.36
CA ALA A 250 26.30 9.45 -10.36
C ALA A 250 27.09 10.67 -10.88
N ASP A 251 26.40 11.78 -11.17
CA ASP A 251 27.04 13.01 -11.64
C ASP A 251 27.99 13.64 -10.61
N GLU A 252 27.66 13.55 -9.32
CA GLU A 252 28.52 14.02 -8.23
C GLU A 252 29.75 13.12 -8.05
N VAL A 253 29.56 11.80 -8.05
CA VAL A 253 30.66 10.81 -7.98
C VAL A 253 31.62 11.01 -9.16
N HIS A 254 31.12 11.11 -10.39
CA HIS A 254 31.95 11.34 -11.58
C HIS A 254 32.75 12.65 -11.50
N ARG A 255 32.12 13.74 -11.02
CA ARG A 255 32.76 15.05 -10.89
C ARG A 255 33.92 14.99 -9.89
N MET A 256 33.69 14.35 -8.74
CA MET A 256 34.70 14.23 -7.68
C MET A 256 35.83 13.27 -8.06
N ALA A 257 35.52 12.16 -8.74
CA ALA A 257 36.54 11.23 -9.25
C ALA A 257 37.50 11.91 -10.23
N ARG A 258 36.98 12.72 -11.16
CA ARG A 258 37.80 13.52 -12.10
C ARG A 258 38.66 14.54 -11.39
N ALA A 259 38.12 15.24 -10.38
CA ALA A 259 38.89 16.19 -9.58
C ALA A 259 40.03 15.50 -8.81
N ALA A 260 39.83 14.26 -8.37
CA ALA A 260 40.84 13.43 -7.73
C ALA A 260 41.86 12.79 -8.71
N GLY A 261 41.75 13.04 -10.02
CA GLY A 261 42.62 12.41 -11.03
C GLY A 261 42.43 10.90 -11.16
N ARG A 262 41.30 10.36 -10.69
CA ARG A 262 40.95 8.93 -10.79
C ARG A 262 40.33 8.64 -12.14
N ASP A 263 40.54 7.42 -12.64
CA ASP A 263 39.88 6.94 -13.87
C ASP A 263 38.39 6.68 -13.59
N PRO A 264 37.45 7.45 -14.18
CA PRO A 264 36.03 7.24 -13.96
C PRO A 264 35.57 5.82 -14.31
N ALA A 265 36.17 5.17 -15.31
CA ALA A 265 35.74 3.82 -15.71
C ALA A 265 36.03 2.77 -14.62
N VAL A 266 37.15 2.92 -13.90
CA VAL A 266 37.54 2.02 -12.80
C VAL A 266 36.62 2.25 -11.59
N GLU A 267 36.39 3.51 -11.25
CA GLU A 267 35.56 3.88 -10.10
C GLU A 267 34.08 3.54 -10.31
N ASP A 268 33.55 3.75 -11.52
CA ASP A 268 32.19 3.36 -11.88
C ASP A 268 32.03 1.83 -11.81
N ALA A 269 33.04 1.09 -12.26
CA ALA A 269 33.03 -0.36 -12.21
C ALA A 269 32.99 -0.89 -10.78
N ALA A 270 33.80 -0.32 -9.88
CA ALA A 270 33.77 -0.63 -8.45
C ALA A 270 32.41 -0.30 -7.84
N THR A 271 31.89 0.91 -8.10
CA THR A 271 30.60 1.38 -7.59
C THR A 271 29.45 0.46 -7.99
N ILE A 272 29.38 0.09 -9.28
CA ILE A 272 28.33 -0.81 -9.77
C ILE A 272 28.46 -2.20 -9.16
N THR A 273 29.69 -2.72 -9.03
CA THR A 273 29.93 -4.04 -8.41
C THR A 273 29.43 -4.07 -6.97
N ASP A 274 29.68 -3.02 -6.19
CA ASP A 274 29.26 -2.93 -4.80
C ASP A 274 27.75 -2.73 -4.64
N LEU A 275 27.10 -2.01 -5.58
CA LEU A 275 25.70 -1.61 -5.43
C LEU A 275 24.70 -2.52 -6.13
N VAL A 276 25.07 -3.25 -7.19
CA VAL A 276 24.11 -4.02 -7.99
C VAL A 276 23.39 -5.11 -7.17
N ASP A 277 24.05 -5.64 -6.15
CA ASP A 277 23.48 -6.66 -5.25
C ASP A 277 22.62 -6.07 -4.12
N ALA A 278 22.69 -4.76 -3.89
CA ALA A 278 21.94 -4.13 -2.82
C ALA A 278 20.44 -4.04 -3.21
N PRO A 279 19.51 -4.57 -2.38
CA PRO A 279 18.08 -4.54 -2.69
C PRO A 279 17.52 -3.12 -2.93
N ALA A 280 18.13 -2.12 -2.30
CA ALA A 280 17.76 -0.72 -2.47
C ALA A 280 18.04 -0.18 -3.88
N THR A 281 19.03 -0.73 -4.58
CA THR A 281 19.42 -0.31 -5.94
C THR A 281 18.31 -0.55 -6.95
N ALA A 282 17.46 -1.56 -6.76
CA ALA A 282 16.27 -1.77 -7.59
C ALA A 282 15.32 -0.54 -7.59
N LYS A 283 15.35 0.29 -6.55
CA LYS A 283 14.54 1.52 -6.45
C LYS A 283 15.30 2.78 -6.86
N ALA A 284 16.50 2.65 -7.42
CA ALA A 284 17.30 3.78 -7.87
C ALA A 284 16.57 4.60 -8.94
N ALA A 285 16.79 5.91 -8.93
CA ALA A 285 16.19 6.82 -9.89
C ALA A 285 16.72 6.59 -11.33
N VAL A 286 15.96 7.01 -12.34
CA VAL A 286 16.40 6.95 -13.76
C VAL A 286 17.75 7.65 -13.97
N GLY A 287 17.97 8.77 -13.29
CA GLY A 287 19.22 9.54 -13.34
C GLY A 287 20.43 8.84 -12.74
N PHE A 288 20.25 7.75 -11.99
CA PHE A 288 21.36 6.89 -11.56
C PHE A 288 21.73 5.87 -12.64
N TRP A 289 20.74 5.21 -13.25
CA TRP A 289 20.99 4.13 -14.20
C TRP A 289 21.62 4.59 -15.53
N LYS A 290 21.11 5.70 -16.09
CA LYS A 290 21.55 6.17 -17.42
C LYS A 290 23.04 6.54 -17.47
N PRO A 291 23.62 7.26 -16.49
CA PRO A 291 25.06 7.55 -16.47
C PRO A 291 25.94 6.28 -16.45
N TYR A 292 25.52 5.23 -15.75
CA TYR A 292 26.28 3.98 -15.64
C TYR A 292 26.06 2.98 -16.78
N ALA A 293 25.23 3.31 -17.78
CA ALA A 293 24.84 2.37 -18.84
C ALA A 293 26.03 1.78 -19.62
N ASN A 294 27.00 2.61 -20.01
CA ASN A 294 28.18 2.13 -20.75
C ASN A 294 29.11 1.27 -19.88
N THR A 295 29.22 1.60 -18.60
CA THR A 295 29.99 0.81 -17.63
C THR A 295 29.34 -0.56 -17.43
N LEU A 296 28.02 -0.61 -17.24
CA LEU A 296 27.24 -1.84 -17.14
C LEU A 296 27.44 -2.74 -18.37
N ILE A 297 27.35 -2.18 -19.58
CA ILE A 297 27.57 -2.92 -20.83
C ILE A 297 28.98 -3.50 -20.89
N SER A 298 30.00 -2.68 -20.57
CA SER A 298 31.40 -3.12 -20.61
C SER A 298 31.70 -4.21 -19.59
N LEU A 299 31.20 -4.09 -18.36
CA LEU A 299 31.34 -5.11 -17.32
C LEU A 299 30.60 -6.40 -17.66
N ALA A 300 29.36 -6.29 -18.14
CA ALA A 300 28.51 -7.44 -18.44
C ALA A 300 29.06 -8.28 -19.59
N LYS A 301 29.79 -7.68 -20.55
CA LYS A 301 30.49 -8.43 -21.61
C LYS A 301 31.49 -9.45 -21.06
N ASN A 302 32.17 -9.13 -19.95
CA ASN A 302 33.21 -9.96 -19.36
C ASN A 302 32.77 -10.74 -18.11
N SER A 303 31.56 -10.50 -17.60
CA SER A 303 31.04 -11.14 -16.37
C SER A 303 29.70 -11.84 -16.62
N PRO A 304 29.68 -13.18 -16.75
CA PRO A 304 28.44 -13.94 -16.86
C PRO A 304 27.57 -13.79 -15.60
N ALA A 305 28.17 -13.80 -14.41
CA ALA A 305 27.48 -13.49 -13.15
C ALA A 305 26.75 -12.14 -13.16
N LEU A 306 27.36 -11.06 -13.67
CA LEU A 306 26.68 -9.76 -13.77
C LEU A 306 25.49 -9.80 -14.74
N ARG A 307 25.59 -10.53 -15.85
CA ARG A 307 24.45 -10.71 -16.77
C ARG A 307 23.26 -11.39 -16.08
N GLY A 308 23.50 -12.44 -15.30
CA GLY A 308 22.46 -13.09 -14.50
C GLY A 308 21.88 -12.16 -13.44
N LYS A 309 22.71 -11.36 -12.74
CA LYS A 309 22.23 -10.35 -11.79
C LYS A 309 21.33 -9.31 -12.44
N LEU A 310 21.73 -8.77 -13.59
CA LEU A 310 20.94 -7.78 -14.33
C LEU A 310 19.62 -8.35 -14.84
N LEU A 311 19.59 -9.61 -15.31
CA LEU A 311 18.34 -10.30 -15.65
C LEU A 311 17.39 -10.37 -14.46
N ASN A 312 17.91 -10.64 -13.26
CA ASN A 312 17.10 -10.80 -12.06
C ASN A 312 16.79 -9.48 -11.34
N LEU A 313 17.31 -8.35 -11.85
CA LEU A 313 17.04 -7.02 -11.35
C LEU A 313 15.89 -6.39 -12.15
N PHE A 314 14.83 -6.01 -11.43
CA PHE A 314 13.65 -5.36 -11.99
C PHE A 314 13.55 -3.93 -11.44
N PRO A 315 14.23 -2.93 -12.04
CA PRO A 315 14.25 -1.61 -11.44
C PRO A 315 12.88 -0.92 -11.52
N SER A 316 12.53 -0.20 -10.47
CA SER A 316 11.27 0.51 -10.28
C SER A 316 11.54 1.96 -9.86
N PRO A 317 12.04 2.80 -10.78
CA PRO A 317 12.25 4.21 -10.47
C PRO A 317 10.91 4.92 -10.26
N SER A 318 10.88 5.88 -9.34
CA SER A 318 9.71 6.73 -9.12
C SER A 318 9.52 7.72 -10.29
N GLY A 319 8.38 7.63 -10.99
CA GLY A 319 8.03 8.52 -12.11
C GLY A 319 8.63 8.11 -13.45
N GLN A 320 7.86 8.20 -14.54
CA GLN A 320 8.24 7.82 -15.93
C GLN A 320 8.64 6.35 -16.13
N ALA A 321 7.90 5.41 -15.53
CA ALA A 321 8.23 3.98 -15.54
C ALA A 321 8.31 3.34 -16.95
N GLN A 322 7.39 3.68 -17.87
CA GLN A 322 7.29 3.00 -19.17
C GLN A 322 8.54 3.20 -20.06
N ALA A 323 8.90 4.44 -20.36
CA ALA A 323 10.07 4.75 -21.18
C ALA A 323 11.38 4.21 -20.57
N PHE A 324 11.41 4.07 -19.24
CA PHE A 324 12.52 3.46 -18.54
C PHE A 324 12.58 1.94 -18.71
N HIS A 325 11.45 1.22 -18.67
CA HIS A 325 11.43 -0.23 -18.83
C HIS A 325 11.81 -0.69 -20.24
N ASP A 326 11.35 0.00 -21.29
CA ASP A 326 11.82 -0.30 -22.66
C ASP A 326 13.32 -0.01 -22.80
N TRP A 327 13.81 1.10 -22.23
CA TRP A 327 15.24 1.39 -22.17
C TRP A 327 16.04 0.33 -21.39
N TRP A 328 15.47 -0.21 -20.31
CA TRP A 328 16.09 -1.27 -19.52
C TRP A 328 16.21 -2.57 -20.31
N LEU A 329 15.19 -2.94 -21.08
CA LEU A 329 15.25 -4.11 -21.96
C LEU A 329 16.31 -3.95 -23.06
N ASP A 330 16.43 -2.77 -23.67
CA ASP A 330 17.53 -2.44 -24.60
C ASP A 330 18.90 -2.58 -23.92
N LEU A 331 19.03 -2.09 -22.68
CA LEU A 331 20.27 -2.24 -21.90
C LEU A 331 20.61 -3.71 -21.67
N LEU A 332 19.63 -4.56 -21.32
CA LEU A 332 19.84 -5.99 -21.12
C LEU A 332 20.29 -6.69 -22.42
N GLU A 333 19.73 -6.32 -23.57
CA GLU A 333 20.16 -6.80 -24.89
C GLU A 333 21.63 -6.41 -25.14
N ARG A 334 21.98 -5.13 -24.95
CA ARG A 334 23.34 -4.61 -25.16
C ARG A 334 24.38 -5.18 -24.20
N CYS A 335 23.96 -5.58 -23.00
CA CYS A 335 24.77 -6.33 -22.04
C CYS A 335 24.98 -7.81 -22.42
N GLY A 336 24.25 -8.30 -23.43
CA GLY A 336 24.19 -9.73 -23.78
C GLY A 336 23.44 -10.57 -22.75
N ALA A 337 22.71 -9.93 -21.82
CA ALA A 337 22.02 -10.61 -20.72
C ALA A 337 20.83 -11.43 -21.23
N LEU A 338 20.11 -10.96 -22.25
CA LEU A 338 18.97 -11.68 -22.82
C LEU A 338 19.34 -13.05 -23.42
N GLN A 339 20.63 -13.32 -23.69
CA GLN A 339 21.08 -14.65 -24.11
C GLN A 339 20.74 -15.74 -23.09
N GLY A 340 20.75 -15.41 -21.79
CA GLY A 340 20.34 -16.30 -20.71
C GLY A 340 18.84 -16.63 -20.68
N LEU A 341 18.04 -15.96 -21.52
CA LEU A 341 16.63 -16.26 -21.79
C LEU A 341 16.44 -16.94 -23.16
N ILE A 342 17.18 -16.51 -24.19
CA ILE A 342 17.07 -17.00 -25.58
C ILE A 342 17.57 -18.43 -25.70
N ASP A 343 18.80 -18.69 -25.24
CA ASP A 343 19.39 -20.02 -25.23
C ASP A 343 20.15 -20.20 -23.90
N PRO A 344 19.42 -20.55 -22.82
CA PRO A 344 20.02 -20.72 -21.50
C PRO A 344 21.15 -21.76 -21.46
N ASP A 345 21.13 -22.75 -22.36
CA ASP A 345 22.14 -23.81 -22.41
C ASP A 345 23.46 -23.33 -23.02
N SER A 346 23.42 -22.29 -23.87
CA SER A 346 24.62 -21.66 -24.44
C SER A 346 25.43 -20.81 -23.46
N VAL A 347 24.89 -20.53 -22.26
CA VAL A 347 25.54 -19.67 -21.26
C VAL A 347 25.81 -20.39 -19.93
N PRO A 348 26.82 -19.95 -19.15
CA PRO A 348 27.07 -20.44 -17.80
C PRO A 348 25.85 -20.24 -16.88
N GLU A 349 25.71 -21.09 -15.87
CA GLU A 349 24.57 -21.07 -14.92
C GLU A 349 24.37 -19.71 -14.26
N GLU A 350 25.46 -19.06 -13.86
CA GLU A 350 25.47 -17.72 -13.25
C GLU A 350 24.94 -16.60 -14.17
N ALA A 351 24.84 -16.84 -15.49
CA ALA A 351 24.31 -15.89 -16.46
C ALA A 351 22.83 -16.13 -16.80
N ARG A 352 22.22 -17.18 -16.25
CA ARG A 352 20.83 -17.57 -16.50
C ARG A 352 19.88 -16.77 -15.61
N ALA A 353 18.63 -16.63 -16.07
CA ALA A 353 17.58 -16.07 -15.22
C ALA A 353 17.26 -17.03 -14.06
N THR A 354 17.09 -16.47 -12.85
CA THR A 354 16.71 -17.26 -11.68
C THR A 354 15.32 -17.80 -11.90
N GLY A 355 15.16 -19.12 -11.80
CA GLY A 355 13.88 -19.77 -12.04
C GLY A 355 13.52 -19.91 -13.52
N GLY A 356 14.44 -19.65 -14.46
CA GLY A 356 14.29 -19.93 -15.89
C GLY A 356 13.47 -18.89 -16.69
N PRO A 357 13.38 -19.04 -18.02
CA PRO A 357 12.73 -18.06 -18.90
C PRO A 357 11.24 -17.83 -18.59
N ALA A 358 10.48 -18.89 -18.27
CA ALA A 358 9.04 -18.76 -18.01
C ALA A 358 8.74 -17.93 -16.74
N ASP A 359 9.51 -18.15 -15.68
CA ASP A 359 9.39 -17.40 -14.43
C ASP A 359 9.83 -15.94 -14.63
N TRP A 360 10.90 -15.70 -15.39
CA TRP A 360 11.34 -14.35 -15.71
C TRP A 360 10.27 -13.53 -16.44
N VAL A 361 9.65 -14.10 -17.48
CA VAL A 361 8.56 -13.44 -18.23
C VAL A 361 7.39 -13.13 -17.29
N SER A 362 7.03 -14.08 -16.42
CA SER A 362 5.94 -13.91 -15.45
C SER A 362 6.23 -12.79 -14.44
N ARG A 363 7.48 -12.70 -13.96
CA ARG A 363 7.92 -11.62 -13.05
C ARG A 363 7.94 -10.27 -13.76
N MET A 364 8.41 -10.21 -15.00
CA MET A 364 8.43 -8.97 -15.80
C MET A 364 7.01 -8.46 -16.06
N ALA A 365 6.08 -9.33 -16.46
CA ALA A 365 4.68 -8.98 -16.66
C ALA A 365 4.02 -8.47 -15.37
N ARG A 366 4.29 -9.11 -14.22
CA ARG A 366 3.80 -8.65 -12.91
C ARG A 366 4.40 -7.30 -12.50
N HIS A 367 5.70 -7.10 -12.76
CA HIS A 367 6.43 -5.86 -12.45
C HIS A 367 5.85 -4.65 -13.19
N THR A 368 5.39 -4.83 -14.42
CA THR A 368 4.90 -3.74 -15.27
C THR A 368 3.37 -3.58 -15.21
N GLY A 369 2.64 -4.62 -14.79
CA GLY A 369 1.18 -4.64 -14.76
C GLY A 369 0.50 -3.79 -13.67
N TRP A 370 1.24 -3.37 -12.62
CA TRP A 370 0.66 -2.82 -11.37
C TRP A 370 0.13 -1.37 -11.43
N SER A 371 0.50 -0.57 -12.44
CA SER A 371 0.13 0.86 -12.46
C SER A 371 -1.28 1.11 -12.99
N TYR A 372 -2.13 1.73 -12.15
CA TYR A 372 -3.46 2.21 -12.52
C TYR A 372 -3.43 3.47 -13.41
N TRP A 373 -2.32 4.24 -13.36
CA TRP A 373 -2.21 5.59 -13.94
C TRP A 373 -1.22 5.71 -15.11
N ALA A 374 -0.48 4.64 -15.42
CA ALA A 374 0.47 4.61 -16.55
C ALA A 374 0.40 3.23 -17.23
N PRO A 375 -0.30 3.11 -18.37
CA PRO A 375 -0.35 1.86 -19.13
C PRO A 375 1.07 1.48 -19.56
N THR A 376 1.51 0.25 -19.33
CA THR A 376 2.85 -0.20 -19.69
C THR A 376 2.76 -1.34 -20.70
N GLU A 377 2.51 -0.99 -21.97
CA GLU A 377 2.83 -1.88 -23.09
C GLU A 377 4.32 -1.73 -23.38
N LEU A 378 5.07 -2.83 -23.25
CA LEU A 378 6.52 -2.82 -23.48
C LEU A 378 6.82 -3.39 -24.85
N ALA A 379 7.14 -2.51 -25.81
CA ALA A 379 7.53 -2.93 -27.15
C ALA A 379 8.70 -3.93 -27.11
N GLY A 380 9.66 -3.73 -26.20
CA GLY A 380 10.79 -4.64 -26.02
C GLY A 380 10.36 -6.06 -25.61
N LEU A 381 9.32 -6.21 -24.78
CA LEU A 381 8.84 -7.53 -24.35
C LEU A 381 8.10 -8.26 -25.47
N HIS A 382 7.32 -7.53 -26.27
CA HIS A 382 6.68 -8.07 -27.48
C HIS A 382 7.69 -8.56 -28.52
N GLN A 383 8.82 -7.85 -28.67
CA GLN A 383 9.91 -8.26 -29.57
C GLN A 383 10.74 -9.42 -29.01
N LEU A 384 10.89 -9.50 -27.68
CA LEU A 384 11.63 -10.57 -27.02
C LEU A 384 10.89 -11.90 -27.06
N LEU A 385 9.56 -11.90 -26.89
CA LEU A 385 8.79 -13.13 -26.74
C LEU A 385 8.99 -14.14 -27.88
N PRO A 386 8.94 -13.75 -29.18
CA PRO A 386 9.25 -14.65 -30.31
C PRO A 386 10.66 -15.25 -30.27
N ARG A 387 11.65 -14.54 -29.72
CA ARG A 387 13.05 -14.97 -29.66
C ARG A 387 13.30 -16.02 -28.58
N ILE A 388 12.46 -16.06 -27.55
CA ILE A 388 12.57 -16.99 -26.41
C ILE A 388 11.55 -18.13 -26.47
N VAL A 389 10.80 -18.27 -27.57
CA VAL A 389 9.75 -19.30 -27.72
C VAL A 389 10.31 -20.70 -27.49
N GLU A 390 11.47 -21.01 -28.08
CA GLU A 390 12.04 -22.36 -28.02
C GLU A 390 12.48 -22.70 -26.59
N SER A 391 13.10 -21.76 -25.88
CA SER A 391 13.49 -21.94 -24.48
C SER A 391 12.27 -22.09 -23.57
N LEU A 392 11.20 -21.32 -23.82
CA LEU A 392 9.93 -21.43 -23.09
C LEU A 392 9.23 -22.78 -23.33
N ARG A 393 9.23 -23.28 -24.56
CA ARG A 393 8.67 -24.60 -24.89
C ARG A 393 9.45 -25.71 -24.21
N LYS A 394 10.78 -25.62 -24.22
CA LYS A 394 11.66 -26.58 -23.54
C LYS A 394 11.44 -26.59 -22.02
N ASP A 395 11.22 -25.43 -21.43
CA ASP A 395 10.91 -25.26 -20.00
C ASP A 395 9.54 -25.87 -19.63
N SER A 396 8.59 -25.92 -20.58
CA SER A 396 7.25 -26.53 -20.44
C SER A 396 6.42 -26.03 -19.24
N ARG A 397 6.81 -24.90 -18.64
CA ARG A 397 6.09 -24.24 -17.55
C ARG A 397 5.20 -23.13 -18.09
N PRO A 398 3.95 -23.02 -17.62
CA PRO A 398 3.07 -21.93 -18.03
C PRO A 398 3.58 -20.58 -17.54
N ILE A 399 3.58 -19.58 -18.41
CA ILE A 399 3.84 -18.19 -18.03
C ILE A 399 2.57 -17.56 -17.42
N ASP A 400 2.75 -16.75 -16.38
CA ASP A 400 1.68 -15.98 -15.73
C ASP A 400 1.69 -14.52 -16.21
N LEU A 401 0.92 -14.23 -17.26
CA LEU A 401 0.72 -12.88 -17.80
C LEU A 401 -0.46 -12.13 -17.16
N LEU A 402 -1.27 -12.82 -16.37
CA LEU A 402 -2.45 -12.25 -15.71
C LEU A 402 -2.06 -11.62 -14.36
N GLY A 403 -1.06 -12.19 -13.69
CA GLY A 403 -0.55 -11.70 -12.42
C GLY A 403 -1.61 -11.64 -11.32
N GLU A 404 -1.40 -10.76 -10.33
CA GLU A 404 -2.35 -10.55 -9.22
C GLU A 404 -3.58 -9.74 -9.64
N HIS A 405 -3.48 -9.02 -10.76
CA HIS A 405 -4.45 -8.05 -11.22
C HIS A 405 -4.69 -8.26 -12.72
N PRO A 406 -5.56 -9.21 -13.11
CA PRO A 406 -5.81 -9.52 -14.52
C PRO A 406 -6.31 -8.33 -15.35
N TRP A 407 -6.94 -7.33 -14.71
CA TRP A 407 -7.34 -6.08 -15.35
C TRP A 407 -6.13 -5.22 -15.75
N GLY A 408 -4.97 -5.51 -15.18
CA GLY A 408 -3.67 -4.94 -15.52
C GLY A 408 -2.81 -5.84 -16.39
N ALA A 409 -3.37 -6.84 -17.08
CA ALA A 409 -2.63 -7.65 -18.03
C ALA A 409 -2.44 -6.92 -19.37
N ASP A 410 -1.33 -7.20 -20.07
CA ASP A 410 -1.16 -6.82 -21.48
C ASP A 410 -1.84 -7.88 -22.37
N ILE A 411 -3.02 -7.52 -22.88
CA ILE A 411 -3.85 -8.42 -23.70
C ILE A 411 -3.21 -8.69 -25.07
N ASN A 412 -2.45 -7.73 -25.62
CA ASN A 412 -1.71 -7.95 -26.86
C ASN A 412 -0.61 -9.00 -26.63
N LEU A 413 0.11 -8.92 -25.51
CA LEU A 413 1.16 -9.89 -25.17
C LEU A 413 0.55 -11.29 -24.90
N LEU A 414 -0.61 -11.34 -24.25
CA LEU A 414 -1.36 -12.58 -24.02
C LEU A 414 -1.76 -13.25 -25.34
N ASP A 415 -2.35 -12.51 -26.27
CA ASP A 415 -2.73 -13.05 -27.59
C ASP A 415 -1.49 -13.50 -28.38
N LEU A 416 -0.38 -12.76 -28.32
CA LEU A 416 0.89 -13.16 -28.93
C LEU A 416 1.44 -14.47 -28.32
N ALA A 417 1.39 -14.62 -27.00
CA ALA A 417 1.86 -15.84 -26.33
C ALA A 417 1.06 -17.08 -26.78
N LEU A 418 -0.27 -16.94 -26.87
CA LEU A 418 -1.15 -18.00 -27.36
C LEU A 418 -0.89 -18.32 -28.84
N ASP A 419 -0.70 -17.30 -29.68
CA ASP A 419 -0.38 -17.45 -31.11
C ASP A 419 0.94 -18.21 -31.32
N LEU A 420 1.94 -17.90 -30.49
CA LEU A 420 3.23 -18.61 -30.45
C LEU A 420 3.16 -20.00 -29.79
N ARG A 421 1.98 -20.43 -29.33
CA ARG A 421 1.75 -21.70 -28.61
C ARG A 421 2.65 -21.85 -27.38
N ILE A 422 2.87 -20.76 -26.66
CA ILE A 422 3.53 -20.79 -25.36
C ILE A 422 2.48 -21.21 -24.32
N PRO A 423 2.79 -22.15 -23.41
CA PRO A 423 1.89 -22.46 -22.29
C PRO A 423 1.65 -21.20 -21.45
N VAL A 424 0.38 -20.83 -21.26
CA VAL A 424 -0.03 -19.70 -20.41
C VAL A 424 -0.93 -20.22 -19.30
N LYS A 425 -0.79 -19.65 -18.11
CA LYS A 425 -1.64 -19.94 -16.95
C LYS A 425 -3.12 -19.65 -17.27
N ASP A 426 -3.98 -20.57 -16.89
CA ASP A 426 -5.43 -20.42 -17.06
C ASP A 426 -5.97 -19.26 -16.21
N PRO A 427 -7.00 -18.54 -16.69
CA PRO A 427 -7.62 -17.47 -15.91
C PRO A 427 -8.41 -18.06 -14.73
N ASP A 428 -8.33 -17.38 -13.58
CA ASP A 428 -9.21 -17.68 -12.46
C ASP A 428 -10.68 -17.47 -12.86
N ALA A 429 -11.61 -18.19 -12.21
CA ALA A 429 -13.03 -18.15 -12.56
C ALA A 429 -13.65 -16.74 -12.46
N ASP A 430 -13.08 -15.86 -11.62
CA ASP A 430 -13.49 -14.47 -11.43
C ASP A 430 -12.57 -13.45 -12.13
N ALA A 431 -11.63 -13.91 -12.97
CA ALA A 431 -10.72 -13.06 -13.71
C ALA A 431 -11.50 -12.03 -14.56
N ARG A 432 -11.01 -10.79 -14.51
CA ARG A 432 -11.54 -9.66 -15.30
C ARG A 432 -10.40 -9.08 -16.12
N LEU A 433 -10.42 -9.36 -17.42
CA LEU A 433 -9.55 -8.68 -18.37
C LEU A 433 -10.09 -7.26 -18.61
N ALA A 434 -9.22 -6.29 -18.88
CA ALA A 434 -9.63 -4.94 -19.21
C ALA A 434 -9.16 -4.58 -20.62
N LEU A 435 -10.11 -4.34 -21.52
CA LEU A 435 -9.81 -3.93 -22.91
C LEU A 435 -9.37 -2.47 -23.00
N ASP A 436 -9.50 -1.68 -21.92
CA ASP A 436 -9.09 -0.26 -21.87
C ASP A 436 -7.65 -0.07 -22.36
N ARG A 437 -6.75 -1.00 -21.98
CA ARG A 437 -5.35 -0.99 -22.42
C ARG A 437 -5.20 -1.27 -23.91
N TRP A 438 -5.80 -2.37 -24.38
CA TRP A 438 -5.84 -2.76 -25.79
C TRP A 438 -6.41 -1.65 -26.70
N LEU A 439 -7.43 -0.93 -26.21
CA LEU A 439 -8.05 0.20 -26.90
C LEU A 439 -7.13 1.43 -26.99
N SER A 440 -6.25 1.61 -26.02
CA SER A 440 -5.25 2.68 -25.97
C SER A 440 -3.91 2.32 -26.63
N SER A 441 -3.71 1.05 -27.00
CA SER A 441 -2.45 0.56 -27.58
C SER A 441 -2.02 1.29 -28.84
N SER A 442 -0.72 1.33 -29.09
CA SER A 442 -0.21 1.78 -30.39
C SER A 442 -0.76 0.92 -31.53
N ARG A 443 -0.88 1.48 -32.74
CA ARG A 443 -1.36 0.73 -33.91
C ARG A 443 -0.44 -0.44 -34.28
N GLU A 444 0.85 -0.33 -33.94
CA GLU A 444 1.87 -1.35 -34.25
C GLU A 444 1.75 -2.58 -33.34
N LEU A 445 1.39 -2.38 -32.07
CA LEU A 445 1.25 -3.48 -31.10
C LEU A 445 -0.17 -4.04 -31.03
N ARG A 446 -1.17 -3.30 -31.53
CA ARG A 446 -2.57 -3.70 -31.44
C ARG A 446 -2.86 -4.93 -32.29
N ARG A 447 -3.14 -6.04 -31.62
CA ARG A 447 -3.48 -7.32 -32.23
C ARG A 447 -4.99 -7.46 -32.46
N PRO A 448 -5.43 -8.26 -33.45
CA PRO A 448 -6.85 -8.55 -33.70
C PRO A 448 -7.49 -9.47 -32.65
N LEU A 449 -6.68 -10.01 -31.72
CA LEU A 449 -7.07 -10.89 -30.62
C LEU A 449 -7.69 -12.23 -31.06
N SER A 450 -7.45 -12.66 -32.30
CA SER A 450 -8.10 -13.83 -32.90
C SER A 450 -7.80 -15.14 -32.16
N VAL A 451 -6.60 -15.28 -31.58
CA VAL A 451 -6.21 -16.52 -30.90
C VAL A 451 -6.79 -16.53 -29.48
N LEU A 452 -6.70 -15.40 -28.77
CA LEU A 452 -7.33 -15.23 -27.48
C LEU A 452 -8.86 -15.41 -27.55
N GLY A 453 -9.48 -14.86 -28.60
CA GLY A 453 -10.92 -14.97 -28.85
C GLY A 453 -11.42 -16.40 -29.09
N ALA A 454 -10.57 -17.24 -29.70
CA ALA A 454 -10.86 -18.64 -29.98
C ALA A 454 -10.55 -19.59 -28.80
N ASP A 455 -9.81 -19.13 -27.79
CA ASP A 455 -9.43 -19.94 -26.64
C ASP A 455 -10.57 -20.04 -25.61
N GLU A 456 -11.17 -21.22 -25.49
CA GLU A 456 -12.31 -21.48 -24.62
C GLU A 456 -12.02 -21.17 -23.14
N ARG A 457 -10.76 -21.29 -22.69
CA ARG A 457 -10.37 -21.02 -21.30
C ARG A 457 -10.61 -19.56 -20.92
N PHE A 458 -10.45 -18.64 -21.88
CA PHE A 458 -10.60 -17.20 -21.67
C PHE A 458 -12.00 -16.67 -21.96
N ARG A 459 -12.94 -17.52 -22.42
CA ARG A 459 -14.26 -17.11 -22.87
C ARG A 459 -15.01 -16.24 -21.86
N LEU A 460 -15.11 -16.67 -20.60
CA LEU A 460 -15.84 -15.94 -19.56
C LEU A 460 -15.17 -14.61 -19.20
N ALA A 461 -13.83 -14.59 -19.18
CA ALA A 461 -13.06 -13.39 -18.89
C ALA A 461 -13.22 -12.34 -20.02
N LEU A 462 -13.26 -12.78 -21.28
CA LEU A 462 -13.54 -11.94 -22.44
C LEU A 462 -14.97 -11.40 -22.46
N ASP A 463 -15.98 -12.23 -22.16
CA ASP A 463 -17.38 -11.82 -22.11
C ASP A 463 -17.57 -10.66 -21.09
N ARG A 464 -16.92 -10.76 -19.92
CA ARG A 464 -16.88 -9.67 -18.91
C ARG A 464 -16.12 -8.43 -19.37
N ALA A 465 -15.00 -8.63 -20.07
CA ALA A 465 -14.17 -7.52 -20.55
C ALA A 465 -14.89 -6.70 -21.64
N VAL A 466 -15.63 -7.37 -22.52
CA VAL A 466 -16.47 -6.73 -23.54
C VAL A 466 -17.62 -5.96 -22.89
N ASP A 467 -18.32 -6.55 -21.91
CA ASP A 467 -19.38 -5.83 -21.18
C ASP A 467 -18.85 -4.55 -20.52
N ALA A 468 -17.72 -4.64 -19.81
CA ALA A 468 -17.09 -3.48 -19.16
C ALA A 468 -16.63 -2.41 -20.16
N ALA A 469 -16.10 -2.80 -21.32
CA ALA A 469 -15.66 -1.86 -22.36
C ALA A 469 -16.85 -1.15 -23.04
N LEU A 470 -17.96 -1.84 -23.26
CA LEU A 470 -19.18 -1.26 -23.83
C LEU A 470 -19.84 -0.27 -22.86
N GLN A 471 -19.82 -0.53 -21.56
CA GLN A 471 -20.27 0.43 -20.54
C GLN A 471 -19.48 1.76 -20.55
N ARG A 472 -18.29 1.76 -21.16
CA ARG A 472 -17.44 2.95 -21.35
C ARG A 472 -17.48 3.52 -22.77
N ASN A 473 -18.46 3.12 -23.60
CA ASN A 473 -18.67 3.58 -24.98
C ASN A 473 -17.52 3.28 -25.96
N ALA A 474 -16.80 2.16 -25.80
CA ALA A 474 -15.66 1.78 -26.67
C ALA A 474 -16.05 1.08 -28.00
N SER A 475 -17.27 1.27 -28.48
CA SER A 475 -17.91 0.38 -29.46
C SER A 475 -17.25 0.28 -30.85
N PRO A 476 -16.81 1.36 -31.53
CA PRO A 476 -16.20 1.26 -32.87
C PRO A 476 -14.90 0.45 -32.91
N GLN A 477 -14.10 0.52 -31.84
CA GLN A 477 -12.79 -0.10 -31.75
C GLN A 477 -12.91 -1.60 -31.48
N LEU A 478 -13.87 -2.03 -30.65
CA LEU A 478 -14.12 -3.45 -30.39
C LEU A 478 -14.45 -4.22 -31.69
N LEU A 479 -15.22 -3.61 -32.60
CA LEU A 479 -15.56 -4.19 -33.90
C LEU A 479 -14.35 -4.39 -34.82
N SER A 480 -13.26 -3.66 -34.60
CA SER A 480 -12.04 -3.79 -35.40
C SER A 480 -11.20 -5.03 -35.05
N ALA A 481 -11.43 -5.65 -33.88
CA ALA A 481 -10.79 -6.91 -33.51
C ALA A 481 -11.69 -8.10 -33.82
N SER A 482 -11.30 -8.91 -34.81
CA SER A 482 -12.01 -10.14 -35.19
C SER A 482 -12.13 -11.13 -34.03
N GLY A 483 -11.14 -11.18 -33.13
CA GLY A 483 -11.18 -12.05 -31.95
C GLY A 483 -12.26 -11.69 -30.93
N LEU A 484 -12.84 -10.49 -31.00
CA LEU A 484 -13.91 -10.07 -30.08
C LEU A 484 -15.31 -10.29 -30.66
N HIS A 485 -15.42 -10.68 -31.94
CA HIS A 485 -16.71 -10.80 -32.63
C HIS A 485 -17.63 -11.83 -31.99
N ASP A 486 -17.13 -13.00 -31.61
CA ASP A 486 -17.93 -14.03 -30.95
C ASP A 486 -18.38 -13.60 -29.55
N ALA A 487 -17.53 -12.88 -28.81
CA ALA A 487 -17.90 -12.31 -27.52
C ALA A 487 -18.98 -11.22 -27.67
N LEU A 488 -18.91 -10.41 -28.72
CA LEU A 488 -19.95 -9.42 -29.05
C LEU A 488 -21.27 -10.08 -29.45
N HIS A 489 -21.22 -11.16 -30.25
CA HIS A 489 -22.40 -11.95 -30.59
C HIS A 489 -23.06 -12.55 -29.34
N ARG A 490 -22.27 -13.17 -28.46
CA ARG A 490 -22.75 -13.71 -27.18
C ARG A 490 -23.32 -12.62 -26.28
N TRP A 491 -22.63 -11.47 -26.20
CA TRP A 491 -23.09 -10.32 -25.41
C TRP A 491 -24.46 -9.85 -25.91
N LEU A 492 -24.62 -9.59 -27.22
CA LEU A 492 -25.89 -9.19 -27.84
C LEU A 492 -27.00 -10.22 -27.61
N ALA A 493 -26.70 -11.50 -27.85
CA ALA A 493 -27.65 -12.59 -27.62
C ALA A 493 -28.10 -12.64 -26.16
N ALA A 494 -27.18 -12.47 -25.20
CA ALA A 494 -27.49 -12.43 -23.78
C ALA A 494 -28.36 -11.22 -23.38
N ARG A 495 -28.23 -10.06 -24.05
CA ARG A 495 -29.11 -8.91 -23.76
C ARG A 495 -30.52 -9.14 -24.31
N ILE A 496 -30.65 -9.65 -25.54
CA ILE A 496 -31.93 -9.97 -26.17
C ILE A 496 -32.66 -11.07 -25.40
N ASP A 497 -31.92 -12.07 -24.95
CA ASP A 497 -32.45 -13.13 -24.11
C ASP A 497 -32.95 -12.60 -22.76
N GLY A 498 -32.18 -11.72 -22.11
CA GLY A 498 -32.58 -11.01 -20.91
C GLY A 498 -33.86 -10.20 -21.10
N LEU A 499 -34.00 -9.51 -22.24
CA LEU A 499 -35.22 -8.78 -22.61
C LEU A 499 -36.43 -9.69 -22.83
N THR A 500 -36.20 -10.88 -23.40
CA THR A 500 -37.25 -11.84 -23.75
C THR A 500 -37.77 -12.61 -22.53
N ARG A 501 -36.87 -12.95 -21.60
CA ARG A 501 -37.17 -13.82 -20.44
C ARG A 501 -37.34 -13.06 -19.13
N GLY A 502 -36.70 -11.91 -18.98
CA GLY A 502 -36.64 -11.14 -17.75
C GLY A 502 -37.91 -10.33 -17.43
N GLY A 503 -37.91 -9.72 -16.24
CA GLY A 503 -38.87 -8.70 -15.84
C GLY A 503 -38.46 -7.30 -16.30
N LEU A 504 -39.17 -6.26 -15.85
CA LEU A 504 -38.95 -4.87 -16.25
C LEU A 504 -37.60 -4.33 -15.80
N VAL A 505 -37.15 -4.67 -14.60
CA VAL A 505 -35.84 -4.21 -14.10
C VAL A 505 -34.73 -4.75 -15.00
N THR A 506 -34.74 -6.05 -15.27
CA THR A 506 -33.84 -6.66 -16.25
C THR A 506 -33.98 -5.96 -17.60
N ALA A 507 -35.20 -5.77 -18.11
CA ALA A 507 -35.40 -5.13 -19.40
C ALA A 507 -34.85 -3.69 -19.45
N ALA A 508 -35.01 -2.90 -18.39
CA ALA A 508 -34.46 -1.55 -18.29
C ALA A 508 -32.92 -1.57 -18.27
N ASP A 509 -32.31 -2.47 -17.49
CA ASP A 509 -30.85 -2.65 -17.45
C ASP A 509 -30.32 -3.07 -18.83
N GLU A 510 -30.99 -4.03 -19.48
CA GLU A 510 -30.63 -4.51 -20.80
C GLU A 510 -30.77 -3.43 -21.87
N ILE A 511 -31.85 -2.64 -21.84
CA ILE A 511 -32.06 -1.49 -22.74
C ILE A 511 -30.96 -0.46 -22.49
N GLY A 512 -30.67 -0.09 -21.24
CA GLY A 512 -29.63 0.88 -20.93
C GLY A 512 -28.25 0.45 -21.45
N LYS A 513 -27.89 -0.82 -21.29
CA LYS A 513 -26.66 -1.41 -21.86
C LYS A 513 -26.66 -1.38 -23.38
N LEU A 514 -27.78 -1.74 -24.01
CA LEU A 514 -27.93 -1.70 -25.47
C LEU A 514 -27.89 -0.27 -26.01
N GLU A 515 -28.47 0.70 -25.31
CA GLU A 515 -28.46 2.12 -25.66
C GLU A 515 -27.05 2.70 -25.61
N GLN A 516 -26.29 2.43 -24.54
CA GLN A 516 -24.87 2.78 -24.45
C GLN A 516 -24.08 2.17 -25.62
N ALA A 517 -24.28 0.88 -25.90
CA ALA A 517 -23.66 0.22 -27.05
C ALA A 517 -24.13 0.81 -28.41
N SER A 518 -25.38 1.27 -28.50
CA SER A 518 -26.00 1.81 -29.72
C SER A 518 -25.45 3.17 -30.15
N GLN A 519 -24.91 3.96 -29.20
CA GLN A 519 -24.18 5.19 -29.51
C GLN A 519 -22.95 4.92 -30.39
N GLY A 520 -22.52 3.65 -30.55
CA GLY A 520 -21.59 3.24 -31.58
C GLY A 520 -21.84 1.85 -32.15
N ARG A 521 -22.49 1.73 -33.31
CA ARG A 521 -22.32 0.66 -34.34
C ARG A 521 -22.47 -0.84 -33.98
N VAL A 522 -22.38 -1.30 -32.72
CA VAL A 522 -22.34 -2.73 -32.33
C VAL A 522 -23.68 -3.42 -32.57
N LEU A 523 -24.81 -2.76 -32.32
CA LEU A 523 -26.12 -3.28 -32.73
C LEU A 523 -26.23 -3.50 -34.25
N GLY A 524 -25.48 -2.74 -35.05
CA GLY A 524 -25.44 -2.87 -36.51
C GLY A 524 -24.56 -4.02 -37.00
N PHE A 525 -23.68 -4.56 -36.15
CA PHE A 525 -22.75 -5.62 -36.47
C PHE A 525 -23.44 -6.97 -36.67
N ASP A 526 -24.47 -7.27 -35.87
CA ASP A 526 -25.17 -8.55 -35.90
C ASP A 526 -26.63 -8.40 -36.36
N ARG A 527 -26.91 -8.89 -37.58
CA ARG A 527 -28.26 -8.89 -38.16
C ARG A 527 -29.23 -9.80 -37.39
N SER A 528 -28.73 -10.90 -36.83
CA SER A 528 -29.54 -11.83 -36.04
C SER A 528 -30.00 -11.16 -34.74
N ALA A 529 -29.11 -10.41 -34.10
CA ALA A 529 -29.43 -9.62 -32.92
C ALA A 529 -30.52 -8.57 -33.21
N ARG A 530 -30.42 -7.82 -34.32
CA ARG A 530 -31.47 -6.87 -34.73
C ARG A 530 -32.82 -7.54 -34.96
N THR A 531 -32.81 -8.73 -35.58
CA THR A 531 -34.03 -9.50 -35.85
C THR A 531 -34.62 -10.05 -34.55
N GLY A 532 -33.78 -10.49 -33.61
CA GLY A 532 -34.20 -10.92 -32.27
C GLY A 532 -34.80 -9.78 -31.46
N LEU A 533 -34.14 -8.61 -31.45
CA LEU A 533 -34.62 -7.41 -30.76
C LEU A 533 -36.00 -6.96 -31.27
N ALA A 534 -36.23 -7.01 -32.59
CA ALA A 534 -37.53 -6.68 -33.18
C ALA A 534 -38.67 -7.63 -32.75
N LYS A 535 -38.36 -8.81 -32.23
CA LYS A 535 -39.33 -9.79 -31.73
C LYS A 535 -39.55 -9.71 -30.22
N VAL A 536 -38.78 -8.89 -29.50
CA VAL A 536 -38.92 -8.74 -28.04
C VAL A 536 -40.29 -8.14 -27.72
N ASN A 537 -41.02 -8.81 -26.83
CA ASN A 537 -42.32 -8.35 -26.35
C ASN A 537 -42.19 -7.75 -24.95
N ILE A 538 -41.95 -6.43 -24.87
CA ILE A 538 -41.83 -5.71 -23.59
C ILE A 538 -43.12 -5.81 -22.75
N ALA A 539 -44.29 -5.91 -23.39
CA ALA A 539 -45.55 -6.09 -22.66
C ALA A 539 -45.59 -7.43 -21.92
N ALA A 540 -44.94 -8.48 -22.43
CA ALA A 540 -44.78 -9.75 -21.70
C ALA A 540 -43.84 -9.60 -20.50
N SER A 541 -42.77 -8.81 -20.59
CA SER A 541 -41.86 -8.51 -19.46
C SER A 541 -42.57 -7.69 -18.37
N LEU A 542 -43.39 -6.70 -18.76
CA LEU A 542 -44.29 -5.96 -17.86
C LEU A 542 -45.28 -6.91 -17.18
N ALA A 543 -46.01 -7.71 -17.96
CA ALA A 543 -47.00 -8.64 -17.43
C ALA A 543 -46.37 -9.68 -16.48
N ARG A 544 -45.14 -10.15 -16.77
CA ARG A 544 -44.39 -11.02 -15.86
C ARG A 544 -44.07 -10.28 -14.56
N THR A 545 -43.51 -9.09 -14.64
CA THR A 545 -43.17 -8.29 -13.45
C THR A 545 -44.39 -8.05 -12.55
N LEU A 546 -45.51 -7.61 -13.12
CA LEU A 546 -46.74 -7.37 -12.37
C LEU A 546 -47.35 -8.64 -11.76
N ARG A 547 -47.16 -9.81 -12.38
CA ARG A 547 -47.64 -11.09 -11.82
C ARG A 547 -46.77 -11.60 -10.68
N TRP A 548 -45.48 -11.28 -10.69
CA TRP A 548 -44.54 -11.66 -9.64
C TRP A 548 -44.53 -10.66 -8.49
N GLY A 549 -45.13 -9.48 -8.68
CA GLY A 549 -45.08 -8.34 -7.77
C GLY A 549 -43.80 -7.53 -7.93
N ILE A 550 -43.85 -6.26 -7.54
CA ILE A 550 -42.67 -5.39 -7.43
C ILE A 550 -42.35 -5.13 -5.96
N LEU A 551 -41.07 -4.89 -5.65
CA LEU A 551 -40.65 -4.61 -4.27
C LEU A 551 -41.37 -3.40 -3.66
N ASP A 552 -41.72 -2.42 -4.50
CA ASP A 552 -42.45 -1.21 -4.10
C ASP A 552 -43.87 -1.52 -3.57
N GLU A 553 -44.46 -2.68 -3.90
CA GLU A 553 -45.77 -3.09 -3.37
C GLU A 553 -45.75 -3.37 -1.86
N PHE A 554 -44.59 -3.68 -1.27
CA PHE A 554 -44.48 -3.85 0.17
C PHE A 554 -44.65 -2.54 0.93
N GLY A 555 -44.27 -1.41 0.31
CA GLY A 555 -44.25 -0.11 0.94
C GLY A 555 -43.25 0.01 2.09
N TRP A 556 -42.79 1.22 2.36
CA TRP A 556 -42.04 1.55 3.57
C TRP A 556 -42.41 2.96 4.01
N GLU A 557 -43.40 3.08 4.89
CA GLU A 557 -43.99 4.36 5.29
C GLU A 557 -42.94 5.38 5.80
N GLY A 558 -42.02 4.93 6.65
CA GLY A 558 -40.90 5.76 7.12
C GLY A 558 -40.03 6.28 5.97
N LEU A 559 -39.72 5.43 4.99
CA LEU A 559 -38.89 5.78 3.82
C LEU A 559 -39.60 6.71 2.86
N GLU A 560 -40.89 6.46 2.57
CA GLU A 560 -41.72 7.35 1.74
C GLU A 560 -41.81 8.75 2.34
N SER A 561 -42.07 8.82 3.65
CA SER A 561 -42.12 10.08 4.39
C SER A 561 -40.77 10.82 4.44
N ALA A 562 -39.66 10.08 4.52
CA ALA A 562 -38.32 10.64 4.56
C ALA A 562 -37.81 11.07 3.18
N ARG A 563 -38.14 10.33 2.11
CA ARG A 563 -37.69 10.61 0.75
C ARG A 563 -38.13 11.98 0.26
N ALA A 564 -39.31 12.44 0.67
CA ALA A 564 -39.82 13.78 0.37
C ALA A 564 -39.03 14.92 1.04
N LYS A 565 -38.22 14.63 2.07
CA LYS A 565 -37.44 15.62 2.82
C LYS A 565 -36.00 15.79 2.34
N VAL A 566 -35.56 14.98 1.37
CA VAL A 566 -34.21 15.04 0.80
C VAL A 566 -34.26 15.24 -0.71
N SER A 567 -33.41 16.11 -1.23
CA SER A 567 -33.29 16.44 -2.65
C SER A 567 -31.86 16.19 -3.14
N PRO A 568 -31.49 14.94 -3.44
CA PRO A 568 -30.15 14.64 -3.94
C PRO A 568 -29.93 15.31 -5.30
N ALA A 569 -28.67 15.67 -5.59
CA ALA A 569 -28.30 16.19 -6.91
C ALA A 569 -28.53 15.13 -8.01
N GLN A 570 -28.63 15.57 -9.27
CA GLN A 570 -28.98 14.73 -10.43
C GLN A 570 -28.15 13.44 -10.57
N ASN A 571 -26.93 13.41 -10.03
CA ASN A 571 -25.99 12.27 -10.10
C ASN A 571 -25.68 11.65 -8.72
N GLN A 572 -26.51 11.87 -7.71
CA GLN A 572 -26.34 11.33 -6.36
C GLN A 572 -27.56 10.49 -5.94
N THR A 573 -27.32 9.41 -5.21
CA THR A 573 -28.39 8.67 -4.52
C THR A 573 -28.69 9.32 -3.18
N ALA A 574 -29.97 9.34 -2.79
CA ALA A 574 -30.36 9.80 -1.45
C ALA A 574 -29.89 8.84 -0.37
N LEU A 575 -29.79 7.53 -0.64
CA LEU A 575 -29.36 6.54 0.34
C LEU A 575 -27.84 6.63 0.52
N VAL A 576 -27.38 6.91 1.75
CA VAL A 576 -25.97 7.17 2.04
C VAL A 576 -25.37 6.26 3.11
N GLY A 577 -26.20 5.48 3.82
CA GLY A 577 -25.74 4.54 4.84
C GLY A 577 -26.79 3.53 5.28
N LEU A 578 -26.31 2.38 5.79
CA LEU A 578 -27.13 1.27 6.27
C LEU A 578 -26.90 1.05 7.77
N ALA A 579 -27.90 1.39 8.58
CA ALA A 579 -27.88 1.30 10.03
C ALA A 579 -28.99 0.38 10.56
N TRP A 580 -28.93 -0.89 10.15
CA TRP A 580 -30.01 -1.88 10.28
C TRP A 580 -30.67 -1.95 11.68
N PRO A 581 -31.99 -1.78 11.80
CA PRO A 581 -32.99 -1.77 10.72
C PRO A 581 -33.19 -0.40 10.07
N ASN A 582 -32.45 0.63 10.50
CA ASN A 582 -32.58 1.98 9.98
C ASN A 582 -31.79 2.19 8.67
N LEU A 583 -32.25 3.13 7.87
CA LEU A 583 -31.56 3.66 6.69
C LEU A 583 -31.14 5.10 6.94
N ILE A 584 -30.06 5.53 6.29
CA ILE A 584 -29.62 6.93 6.34
C ILE A 584 -29.79 7.52 4.94
N LEU A 585 -30.64 8.54 4.84
CA LEU A 585 -30.78 9.37 3.65
C LEU A 585 -30.05 10.70 3.84
N ALA A 586 -29.46 11.24 2.77
CA ALA A 586 -28.91 12.60 2.81
C ALA A 586 -28.95 13.28 1.44
N ASP A 587 -28.92 14.61 1.47
CA ASP A 587 -28.61 15.47 0.34
C ASP A 587 -27.46 16.43 0.69
N ALA A 588 -27.29 17.53 -0.04
CA ALA A 588 -26.24 18.51 0.22
C ALA A 588 -26.43 19.29 1.54
N ALA A 589 -27.64 19.34 2.08
CA ALA A 589 -28.03 20.18 3.22
C ALA A 589 -28.62 19.41 4.41
N HIS A 590 -29.20 18.23 4.20
CA HIS A 590 -29.93 17.48 5.22
C HIS A 590 -29.49 16.02 5.26
N ALA A 591 -29.54 15.41 6.44
CA ALA A 591 -29.48 13.97 6.63
C ALA A 591 -30.62 13.50 7.53
N VAL A 592 -31.23 12.36 7.18
CA VAL A 592 -32.39 11.78 7.84
C VAL A 592 -32.12 10.31 8.13
N VAL A 593 -32.32 9.88 9.37
CA VAL A 593 -32.29 8.47 9.76
C VAL A 593 -33.73 7.96 9.80
N VAL A 594 -33.97 6.86 9.11
CA VAL A 594 -35.30 6.34 8.81
C VAL A 594 -35.42 4.95 9.39
N GLY A 595 -36.38 4.76 10.29
CA GLY A 595 -36.77 3.44 10.81
C GLY A 595 -37.90 2.81 9.98
N PRO A 596 -38.39 1.62 10.36
CA PRO A 596 -39.44 0.91 9.63
C PRO A 596 -40.73 1.72 9.41
N ASP A 597 -41.17 2.46 10.42
CA ASP A 597 -42.48 3.14 10.48
C ASP A 597 -42.36 4.67 10.54
N ARG A 598 -41.18 5.22 10.84
CA ARG A 598 -41.00 6.66 11.11
C ARG A 598 -39.61 7.18 10.79
N ILE A 599 -39.51 8.49 10.75
CA ILE A 599 -38.22 9.19 10.81
C ILE A 599 -37.72 9.16 12.26
N VAL A 600 -36.52 8.64 12.46
CA VAL A 600 -35.86 8.51 13.77
C VAL A 600 -35.05 9.76 14.10
N LEU A 601 -34.39 10.36 13.11
CA LEU A 601 -33.61 11.58 13.28
C LEU A 601 -33.68 12.43 12.00
N SER A 602 -33.76 13.75 12.15
CA SER A 602 -33.59 14.72 11.07
C SER A 602 -32.49 15.69 11.49
N HIS A 603 -31.54 15.97 10.61
CA HIS A 603 -30.35 16.76 10.93
C HIS A 603 -29.94 17.67 9.77
N ASP A 604 -29.77 18.95 10.05
CA ASP A 604 -29.21 19.90 9.08
C ASP A 604 -27.68 19.80 9.08
N LEU A 605 -27.10 19.56 7.90
CA LEU A 605 -25.66 19.42 7.75
C LEU A 605 -24.93 20.74 8.06
N ARG A 606 -23.87 20.62 8.85
CA ARG A 606 -22.93 21.69 9.20
C ARG A 606 -21.54 21.46 8.61
N ILE A 607 -21.49 20.92 7.40
CA ILE A 607 -20.22 20.74 6.67
C ILE A 607 -19.79 22.12 6.13
N PRO A 608 -18.55 22.59 6.39
CA PRO A 608 -18.11 23.89 5.90
C PRO A 608 -18.13 23.99 4.36
N PRO A 609 -18.50 25.13 3.77
CA PRO A 609 -18.47 25.32 2.33
C PRO A 609 -17.08 25.05 1.75
N GLY A 610 -17.02 24.30 0.64
CA GLY A 610 -15.77 23.93 -0.03
C GLY A 610 -14.91 22.90 0.71
N ALA A 611 -15.38 22.34 1.83
CA ALA A 611 -14.63 21.32 2.57
C ALA A 611 -14.61 19.95 1.89
N VAL A 612 -15.51 19.71 0.92
CA VAL A 612 -15.63 18.47 0.17
C VAL A 612 -15.34 18.76 -1.30
N ALA A 613 -14.41 18.03 -1.90
CA ALA A 613 -14.15 18.15 -3.33
C ALA A 613 -15.37 17.68 -4.14
N SER A 614 -15.55 18.20 -5.36
CA SER A 614 -16.72 17.89 -6.21
C SER A 614 -16.89 16.40 -6.55
N TYR A 615 -15.84 15.61 -6.43
CA TYR A 615 -15.82 14.16 -6.67
C TYR A 615 -15.89 13.32 -5.38
N GLN A 616 -16.06 13.94 -4.20
CA GLN A 616 -16.16 13.25 -2.91
C GLN A 616 -17.57 13.44 -2.33
N THR A 617 -18.07 12.42 -1.64
CA THR A 617 -19.30 12.48 -0.85
C THR A 617 -18.97 12.32 0.64
N PRO A 618 -19.68 13.03 1.55
CA PRO A 618 -19.57 12.78 2.98
C PRO A 618 -20.04 11.36 3.33
N ALA A 619 -19.54 10.81 4.43
CA ALA A 619 -20.05 9.57 4.99
C ALA A 619 -20.76 9.77 6.32
N TYR A 620 -21.70 8.89 6.57
CA TYR A 620 -22.68 8.99 7.64
C TYR A 620 -22.72 7.70 8.43
N ARG A 621 -22.67 7.80 9.75
CA ARG A 621 -22.88 6.68 10.68
C ARG A 621 -23.87 7.09 11.75
N TYR A 622 -24.77 6.19 12.11
CA TYR A 622 -25.76 6.44 13.17
C TYR A 622 -25.37 5.58 14.37
N ALA A 623 -25.41 6.09 15.60
CA ALA A 623 -25.22 5.30 16.81
C ALA A 623 -25.74 6.08 18.02
N GLY A 624 -26.34 5.39 19.00
CA GLY A 624 -26.80 5.98 20.25
C GLY A 624 -27.71 7.22 20.06
N GLY A 625 -28.58 7.20 19.05
CA GLY A 625 -29.46 8.33 18.74
C GLY A 625 -28.80 9.52 18.04
N GLN A 626 -27.51 9.45 17.70
CA GLN A 626 -26.78 10.53 17.03
C GLN A 626 -26.21 10.12 15.67
N LEU A 627 -26.07 11.10 14.78
CA LEU A 627 -25.45 10.94 13.48
C LEU A 627 -24.02 11.49 13.51
N LEU A 628 -23.05 10.65 13.15
CA LEU A 628 -21.68 11.04 12.86
C LEU A 628 -21.56 11.36 11.37
N VAL A 629 -21.25 12.61 11.06
CA VAL A 629 -21.01 13.11 9.70
C VAL A 629 -19.52 13.31 9.51
N THR A 630 -18.96 12.75 8.43
CA THR A 630 -17.51 12.76 8.17
C THR A 630 -17.19 13.09 6.72
N TRP A 631 -16.07 13.77 6.47
CA TRP A 631 -15.59 14.13 5.14
C TRP A 631 -14.06 14.15 5.09
N VAL A 632 -13.50 14.13 3.88
CA VAL A 632 -12.04 14.22 3.67
C VAL A 632 -11.69 15.63 3.20
N ARG A 633 -10.66 16.22 3.81
CA ARG A 633 -10.07 17.49 3.38
C ARG A 633 -8.55 17.41 3.53
N GLU A 634 -7.81 17.75 2.48
CA GLU A 634 -6.33 17.77 2.49
C GLU A 634 -5.72 16.43 2.97
N GLY A 635 -6.34 15.30 2.58
CA GLY A 635 -5.89 13.96 2.98
C GLY A 635 -6.17 13.58 4.44
N LYS A 636 -6.88 14.42 5.20
CA LYS A 636 -7.30 14.15 6.58
C LYS A 636 -8.82 13.97 6.66
N VAL A 637 -9.25 13.12 7.57
CA VAL A 637 -10.67 12.88 7.83
C VAL A 637 -11.12 13.82 8.93
N HIS A 638 -12.18 14.56 8.67
CA HIS A 638 -12.85 15.44 9.61
C HIS A 638 -14.28 14.96 9.83
N GLY A 639 -14.87 15.30 10.96
CA GLY A 639 -16.29 15.02 11.20
C GLY A 639 -16.81 15.59 12.49
N TYR A 640 -18.12 15.47 12.71
CA TYR A 640 -18.80 15.89 13.93
C TYR A 640 -19.95 14.94 14.26
N TRP A 641 -20.34 14.90 15.53
CA TRP A 641 -21.56 14.23 15.99
C TRP A 641 -22.74 15.20 15.99
N SER A 642 -23.92 14.76 15.58
CA SER A 642 -25.11 15.62 15.45
C SER A 642 -25.53 16.27 16.75
N GLY A 643 -25.19 15.70 17.91
CA GLY A 643 -25.40 16.32 19.21
C GLY A 643 -24.51 17.54 19.48
N ARG A 644 -23.40 17.69 18.75
CA ARG A 644 -22.46 18.83 18.84
C ARG A 644 -21.91 19.19 17.46
N PRO A 645 -22.75 19.71 16.55
CA PRO A 645 -22.40 19.83 15.14
C PRO A 645 -21.37 20.92 14.84
N THR A 646 -21.06 21.79 15.81
CA THR A 646 -20.02 22.81 15.73
C THR A 646 -18.65 22.30 16.17
N GLU A 647 -18.56 21.15 16.84
CA GLU A 647 -17.30 20.56 17.31
C GLU A 647 -16.73 19.62 16.22
N VAL A 648 -15.90 20.16 15.33
CA VAL A 648 -15.23 19.37 14.28
C VAL A 648 -14.01 18.64 14.85
N ILE A 649 -14.04 17.32 14.75
CA ILE A 649 -13.01 16.39 15.22
C ILE A 649 -12.18 15.92 14.02
N GLY A 650 -10.87 15.79 14.20
CA GLY A 650 -9.98 15.14 13.23
C GLY A 650 -9.78 13.67 13.57
N PHE A 651 -9.88 12.79 12.57
CA PHE A 651 -9.69 11.35 12.72
C PHE A 651 -8.34 10.90 12.11
N PRO A 652 -7.66 9.89 12.69
CA PRO A 652 -6.44 9.32 12.13
C PRO A 652 -6.66 8.76 10.71
N ALA A 653 -5.61 8.76 9.87
CA ALA A 653 -5.66 8.32 8.46
C ALA A 653 -6.14 6.86 8.27
N ALA A 654 -6.04 6.03 9.30
CA ALA A 654 -6.55 4.65 9.33
C ALA A 654 -8.10 4.57 9.32
N ALA A 655 -8.80 5.67 9.52
CA ALA A 655 -10.21 5.81 9.17
C ALA A 655 -10.33 5.90 7.65
N HIS A 656 -9.99 4.83 6.92
CA HIS A 656 -10.30 4.74 5.50
C HIS A 656 -11.81 4.83 5.33
N GLN A 657 -12.27 6.04 5.01
CA GLN A 657 -13.48 6.28 4.27
C GLN A 657 -13.39 5.43 3.01
N PRO A 658 -14.28 4.45 2.78
CA PRO A 658 -14.37 3.89 1.44
C PRO A 658 -14.63 5.06 0.51
N TYR A 659 -13.69 5.30 -0.43
CA TYR A 659 -13.90 6.26 -1.51
C TYR A 659 -15.20 5.87 -2.20
N GLN A 660 -16.27 6.62 -1.95
CA GLN A 660 -17.55 6.43 -2.61
C GLN A 660 -17.43 6.95 -4.05
N HIS A 661 -16.70 6.23 -4.90
CA HIS A 661 -16.77 6.43 -6.33
C HIS A 661 -18.09 5.83 -6.82
N PHE A 662 -19.07 6.70 -7.09
CA PHE A 662 -20.21 6.48 -8.01
C PHE A 662 -20.74 5.04 -8.09
N GLY A 663 -20.99 4.41 -6.94
CA GLY A 663 -21.39 3.00 -6.85
C GLY A 663 -22.42 2.79 -5.74
N PRO A 664 -23.28 1.76 -5.85
CA PRO A 664 -24.38 1.56 -4.92
C PRO A 664 -23.87 1.23 -3.51
N VAL A 665 -24.65 1.67 -2.52
CA VAL A 665 -24.39 1.77 -1.06
C VAL A 665 -23.99 0.44 -0.38
N TRP A 666 -24.08 -0.68 -1.10
CA TRP A 666 -23.80 -2.03 -0.60
C TRP A 666 -22.38 -2.23 -0.04
N GLY A 667 -21.41 -1.39 -0.45
CA GLY A 667 -20.02 -1.43 0.06
C GLY A 667 -19.79 -0.80 1.44
N ASN A 668 -20.77 -0.10 2.02
CA ASN A 668 -20.58 0.67 3.27
C ASN A 668 -20.73 -0.15 4.57
N GLY A 669 -20.90 -1.48 4.48
CA GLY A 669 -21.04 -2.38 5.63
C GLY A 669 -22.29 -2.10 6.46
N ILE A 670 -23.24 -3.03 6.50
CA ILE A 670 -24.43 -2.89 7.33
C ILE A 670 -24.01 -2.89 8.81
N SER A 671 -24.45 -1.89 9.58
CA SER A 671 -24.17 -1.87 11.03
C SER A 671 -25.26 -2.52 11.86
N ILE A 672 -24.83 -3.23 12.90
CA ILE A 672 -25.70 -3.91 13.85
C ILE A 672 -25.73 -3.10 15.15
N GLU A 673 -26.93 -2.86 15.65
CA GLU A 673 -27.16 -2.19 16.94
C GLU A 673 -27.01 -3.17 18.10
N LEU A 674 -26.30 -2.74 19.14
CA LEU A 674 -26.13 -3.46 20.38
C LEU A 674 -27.20 -3.02 21.41
N PRO A 675 -27.44 -3.79 22.48
CA PRO A 675 -28.46 -3.47 23.49
C PRO A 675 -28.29 -2.10 24.18
N ASP A 676 -27.09 -1.53 24.20
CA ASP A 676 -26.80 -0.21 24.76
C ASP A 676 -26.99 0.95 23.76
N GLY A 677 -27.45 0.65 22.54
CA GLY A 677 -27.64 1.61 21.44
C GLY A 677 -26.36 1.94 20.67
N SER A 678 -25.20 1.42 21.07
CA SER A 678 -23.97 1.49 20.26
C SER A 678 -24.09 0.62 19.02
N ARG A 679 -23.22 0.84 18.02
CA ARG A 679 -23.29 0.07 16.76
C ARG A 679 -21.93 -0.41 16.29
N THR A 680 -21.88 -1.68 15.89
CA THR A 680 -20.70 -2.25 15.22
C THR A 680 -20.84 -2.18 13.71
N TYR A 681 -19.73 -1.85 13.04
CA TYR A 681 -19.54 -1.90 11.59
C TYR A 681 -18.50 -2.97 11.23
N GLY A 682 -18.54 -4.12 11.91
CA GLY A 682 -17.54 -5.19 11.75
C GLY A 682 -16.25 -4.93 12.53
N GLY A 683 -16.34 -4.25 13.67
CA GLY A 683 -15.22 -3.94 14.56
C GLY A 683 -15.73 -3.47 15.92
N ARG A 684 -14.93 -2.71 16.68
CA ARG A 684 -15.41 -2.11 17.93
C ARG A 684 -16.67 -1.26 17.68
N ALA A 685 -17.68 -1.38 18.53
CA ALA A 685 -18.89 -0.58 18.46
C ALA A 685 -18.57 0.90 18.73
N ILE A 686 -19.18 1.77 17.95
CA ILE A 686 -19.01 3.22 18.08
C ILE A 686 -20.07 3.82 18.99
N HIS A 687 -19.67 4.84 19.74
CA HIS A 687 -20.54 5.58 20.66
C HIS A 687 -20.54 7.07 20.31
N PRO A 688 -21.64 7.80 20.56
CA PRO A 688 -21.66 9.25 20.46
C PRO A 688 -20.50 9.89 21.23
N GLY A 689 -19.75 10.76 20.55
CA GLY A 689 -18.58 11.42 21.11
C GLY A 689 -17.25 10.72 20.85
N ASP A 690 -17.24 9.50 20.28
CA ASP A 690 -15.99 8.82 19.89
C ASP A 690 -15.17 9.69 18.92
N THR A 691 -13.87 9.83 19.22
CA THR A 691 -12.89 10.58 18.41
C THR A 691 -12.01 9.68 17.54
N SER A 692 -12.30 8.37 17.54
CA SER A 692 -11.64 7.37 16.69
C SER A 692 -12.68 6.38 16.19
N ILE A 693 -12.58 5.98 14.93
CA ILE A 693 -13.58 5.12 14.30
C ILE A 693 -12.87 3.91 13.68
N PRO A 694 -13.32 2.67 13.94
CA PRO A 694 -12.72 1.50 13.32
C PRO A 694 -12.99 1.45 11.81
N MET A 695 -12.17 0.65 11.13
CA MET A 695 -12.39 0.30 9.74
C MET A 695 -13.70 -0.49 9.59
N VAL A 696 -14.44 -0.19 8.53
CA VAL A 696 -15.70 -0.87 8.22
C VAL A 696 -15.41 -2.24 7.63
N SER A 697 -16.16 -3.25 8.07
CA SER A 697 -16.22 -4.57 7.47
C SER A 697 -17.67 -5.06 7.49
N PRO A 698 -18.13 -5.84 6.50
CA PRO A 698 -19.42 -6.53 6.57
C PRO A 698 -19.54 -7.32 7.87
N ALA A 699 -20.59 -7.06 8.64
CA ALA A 699 -20.86 -7.68 9.93
C ALA A 699 -22.00 -8.69 9.83
N TYR A 700 -21.85 -9.78 10.57
CA TYR A 700 -22.80 -10.90 10.63
C TYR A 700 -23.01 -11.29 12.08
N THR A 701 -24.20 -11.80 12.42
CA THR A 701 -24.47 -12.35 13.74
C THR A 701 -25.56 -13.42 13.68
N ASP A 702 -25.54 -14.33 14.65
CA ASP A 702 -26.60 -15.32 14.94
C ASP A 702 -27.43 -14.91 16.18
N GLY A 703 -27.20 -13.69 16.69
CA GLY A 703 -27.80 -13.17 17.93
C GLY A 703 -26.90 -13.32 19.16
N THR A 704 -25.86 -14.16 19.11
CA THR A 704 -24.94 -14.39 20.23
C THR A 704 -23.49 -14.08 19.88
N THR A 705 -23.06 -14.48 18.70
CA THR A 705 -21.69 -14.33 18.20
C THR A 705 -21.68 -13.34 17.03
N PHE A 706 -20.58 -12.61 16.88
CA PHE A 706 -20.40 -11.64 15.80
C PHE A 706 -19.23 -12.05 14.93
N TRP A 707 -19.43 -11.95 13.61
CA TRP A 707 -18.39 -12.19 12.62
C TRP A 707 -18.21 -11.00 11.71
N HIS A 708 -16.99 -10.83 11.22
CA HIS A 708 -16.69 -9.92 10.14
C HIS A 708 -15.91 -10.60 9.03
N LEU A 709 -16.01 -10.05 7.82
CA LEU A 709 -15.30 -10.61 6.67
C LEU A 709 -13.85 -10.11 6.66
N VAL A 710 -12.89 -11.03 6.74
CA VAL A 710 -11.45 -10.72 6.73
C VAL A 710 -10.71 -11.45 5.62
N ARG A 711 -9.58 -10.88 5.20
CA ARG A 711 -8.56 -11.58 4.44
C ARG A 711 -7.48 -12.04 5.42
N ALA A 712 -7.43 -13.34 5.72
CA ALA A 712 -6.41 -13.90 6.61
C ALA A 712 -4.99 -13.75 6.03
N GLU A 713 -4.89 -13.78 4.71
CA GLU A 713 -3.69 -13.53 3.92
C GLU A 713 -4.03 -12.49 2.85
N ARG A 714 -3.05 -11.68 2.41
CA ARG A 714 -3.25 -10.59 1.44
C ARG A 714 -4.01 -11.05 0.18
N GLN A 715 -3.87 -12.32 -0.20
CA GLN A 715 -4.55 -12.95 -1.34
C GLN A 715 -5.36 -14.21 -1.00
N GLY A 716 -5.51 -14.55 0.29
CA GLY A 716 -6.34 -15.67 0.69
C GLY A 716 -7.84 -15.39 0.44
N PRO A 717 -8.68 -16.43 0.35
CA PRO A 717 -10.12 -16.25 0.25
C PRO A 717 -10.60 -15.43 1.46
N ARG A 718 -11.62 -14.62 1.25
CA ARG A 718 -12.28 -13.93 2.37
C ARG A 718 -12.90 -14.98 3.29
N ARG A 719 -12.65 -14.86 4.58
CA ARG A 719 -13.17 -15.77 5.61
C ARG A 719 -13.88 -14.96 6.68
N LEU A 720 -14.90 -15.55 7.28
CA LEU A 720 -15.51 -14.98 8.47
C LEU A 720 -14.60 -15.21 9.68
N ARG A 721 -14.42 -14.17 10.48
CA ARG A 721 -13.69 -14.22 11.75
C ARG A 721 -14.59 -13.67 12.84
N GLU A 722 -14.65 -14.39 13.95
CA GLU A 722 -15.32 -13.93 15.15
C GLU A 722 -14.66 -12.64 15.66
N TYR A 723 -15.42 -11.75 16.28
CA TYR A 723 -14.88 -10.61 17.01
C TYR A 723 -15.80 -10.22 18.16
N ASP A 724 -15.24 -9.62 19.21
CA ASP A 724 -16.01 -8.98 20.26
C ASP A 724 -16.33 -7.54 19.85
N PRO A 725 -17.62 -7.16 19.68
CA PRO A 725 -17.97 -5.81 19.29
C PRO A 725 -17.73 -4.77 20.40
N GLN A 726 -17.62 -5.13 21.68
CA GLN A 726 -17.32 -4.15 22.74
C GLN A 726 -15.85 -3.73 22.73
N THR A 727 -14.93 -4.69 22.56
CA THR A 727 -13.49 -4.44 22.63
C THR A 727 -12.82 -4.34 21.26
N GLY A 728 -13.42 -4.91 20.22
CA GLY A 728 -12.84 -5.08 18.89
C GLY A 728 -11.82 -6.23 18.80
N GLN A 729 -11.67 -7.05 19.85
CA GLN A 729 -10.73 -8.17 19.84
C GLN A 729 -11.14 -9.22 18.82
N ALA A 730 -10.15 -9.69 18.04
CA ALA A 730 -10.35 -10.74 17.05
C ALA A 730 -10.42 -12.12 17.72
N GLY A 731 -11.43 -12.91 17.34
CA GLY A 731 -11.57 -14.31 17.68
C GLY A 731 -11.05 -15.24 16.58
N ARG A 732 -11.54 -16.48 16.58
CA ARG A 732 -11.16 -17.52 15.62
C ARG A 732 -11.83 -17.33 14.25
N ILE A 733 -11.26 -17.98 13.24
CA ILE A 733 -11.93 -18.16 11.94
C ILE A 733 -12.98 -19.25 12.09
N SER A 734 -14.25 -18.91 11.84
CA SER A 734 -15.40 -19.82 11.93
C SER A 734 -16.55 -19.31 11.06
N LEU A 735 -17.54 -20.16 10.82
CA LEU A 735 -18.79 -19.80 10.15
C LEU A 735 -19.94 -19.86 11.16
N PRO A 736 -21.00 -19.03 11.01
CA PRO A 736 -22.28 -19.31 11.66
C PRO A 736 -22.77 -20.70 11.26
N THR A 737 -23.46 -21.43 12.15
CA THR A 737 -24.01 -22.76 11.84
C THR A 737 -24.91 -22.73 10.59
N PHE A 738 -25.71 -21.67 10.44
CA PHE A 738 -26.52 -21.45 9.24
C PHE A 738 -25.69 -21.36 7.95
N PHE A 739 -24.41 -20.97 7.98
CA PHE A 739 -23.55 -20.98 6.79
C PHE A 739 -22.82 -22.32 6.65
N GLU A 740 -22.38 -22.90 7.76
CA GLU A 740 -21.72 -24.21 7.81
C GLU A 740 -22.59 -25.32 7.21
N ASP A 741 -23.88 -25.35 7.57
CA ASP A 741 -24.86 -26.32 7.06
C ASP A 741 -25.14 -26.19 5.55
N PHE A 742 -24.62 -25.15 4.88
CA PHE A 742 -24.82 -24.91 3.44
C PHE A 742 -23.60 -25.27 2.59
N VAL A 743 -22.48 -25.56 3.24
CA VAL A 743 -21.25 -25.98 2.57
C VAL A 743 -21.50 -27.33 1.90
N ALA A 744 -21.17 -27.43 0.63
CA ALA A 744 -21.35 -28.64 -0.16
C ALA A 744 -20.20 -28.80 -1.15
N GLU A 745 -19.89 -30.05 -1.53
CA GLU A 745 -18.90 -30.33 -2.57
C GLU A 745 -19.28 -29.64 -3.88
N GLN A 746 -18.27 -29.13 -4.61
CA GLN A 746 -18.43 -28.41 -5.89
C GLN A 746 -19.18 -27.06 -5.82
N TRP A 747 -19.61 -26.64 -4.64
CA TRP A 747 -20.20 -25.33 -4.40
C TRP A 747 -19.25 -24.42 -3.64
N GLN A 748 -19.20 -23.16 -4.06
CA GLN A 748 -18.48 -22.10 -3.38
C GLN A 748 -19.45 -21.24 -2.58
N LEU A 749 -19.37 -21.27 -1.25
CA LEU A 749 -20.08 -20.31 -0.40
C LEU A 749 -19.62 -18.88 -0.73
N ARG A 750 -20.57 -17.94 -0.79
CA ARG A 750 -20.32 -16.51 -1.05
C ARG A 750 -20.71 -15.68 0.18
N PRO A 751 -19.86 -15.57 1.23
CA PRO A 751 -20.17 -14.79 2.43
C PRO A 751 -20.48 -13.32 2.14
N GLU A 752 -19.84 -12.74 1.13
CA GLU A 752 -20.07 -11.35 0.70
C GLU A 752 -21.47 -11.11 0.10
N ALA A 753 -22.09 -12.14 -0.48
CA ALA A 753 -23.46 -12.09 -0.99
C ALA A 753 -24.49 -12.65 0.02
N SER A 754 -24.01 -13.10 1.18
CA SER A 754 -24.83 -13.65 2.27
C SER A 754 -25.03 -12.61 3.36
N SER A 755 -26.05 -12.77 4.20
CA SER A 755 -26.30 -11.88 5.34
C SER A 755 -26.99 -12.62 6.48
N THR A 756 -26.67 -12.25 7.72
CA THR A 756 -27.43 -12.61 8.91
C THR A 756 -27.47 -11.41 9.85
N MET A 757 -28.67 -10.95 10.18
CA MET A 757 -28.90 -9.73 10.95
C MET A 757 -29.97 -9.95 12.01
N PRO A 758 -29.89 -9.29 13.18
CA PRO A 758 -30.95 -9.35 14.18
C PRO A 758 -32.25 -8.79 13.60
N TRP A 759 -33.36 -9.50 13.83
CA TRP A 759 -34.70 -9.04 13.53
C TRP A 759 -35.40 -8.63 14.84
N PRO A 760 -35.81 -7.36 15.00
CA PRO A 760 -36.44 -6.90 16.23
C PRO A 760 -37.73 -7.69 16.53
N ALA A 761 -37.92 -8.08 17.78
CA ALA A 761 -39.08 -8.89 18.19
C ALA A 761 -40.42 -8.15 17.99
N ASP A 762 -40.39 -6.82 18.05
CA ASP A 762 -41.51 -5.91 17.86
C ASP A 762 -41.75 -5.53 16.38
N ALA A 763 -40.85 -5.89 15.45
CA ALA A 763 -40.96 -5.53 14.03
C ALA A 763 -41.93 -6.43 13.23
N GLY A 764 -42.59 -7.41 13.87
CA GLY A 764 -43.56 -8.30 13.23
C GLY A 764 -42.92 -9.28 12.22
N SER A 765 -43.71 -9.86 11.32
CA SER A 765 -43.21 -10.76 10.27
C SER A 765 -42.68 -9.97 9.06
N THR A 766 -41.49 -10.28 8.59
CA THR A 766 -40.94 -9.73 7.33
C THR A 766 -41.30 -10.58 6.11
N PRO A 767 -41.66 -9.96 4.97
CA PRO A 767 -41.86 -10.68 3.71
C PRO A 767 -40.63 -11.50 3.28
N LEU A 768 -39.43 -11.04 3.63
CA LEU A 768 -38.17 -11.72 3.34
C LEU A 768 -37.89 -12.93 4.25
N GLY A 769 -38.75 -13.18 5.23
CA GLY A 769 -38.58 -14.27 6.19
C GLY A 769 -37.68 -13.91 7.37
N SER A 770 -38.05 -14.41 8.54
CA SER A 770 -37.21 -14.37 9.74
C SER A 770 -37.41 -15.65 10.54
N LYS A 771 -36.39 -16.07 11.28
CA LYS A 771 -36.46 -17.23 12.15
C LYS A 771 -35.59 -17.00 13.37
N ALA A 772 -36.12 -17.29 14.56
CA ALA A 772 -35.42 -17.14 15.84
C ALA A 772 -34.77 -15.76 16.06
N GLY A 773 -35.46 -14.68 15.66
CA GLY A 773 -34.95 -13.31 15.82
C GLY A 773 -33.83 -12.94 14.85
N ILE A 774 -33.64 -13.69 13.76
CA ILE A 774 -32.67 -13.41 12.70
C ILE A 774 -33.40 -13.28 11.36
N ALA A 775 -32.96 -12.34 10.54
CA ALA A 775 -33.31 -12.20 9.13
C ALA A 775 -32.05 -12.30 8.26
N GLY A 776 -32.20 -12.79 7.03
CA GLY A 776 -31.09 -12.90 6.08
C GLY A 776 -31.15 -14.16 5.23
N SER A 777 -30.10 -14.35 4.44
CA SER A 777 -29.97 -15.47 3.50
C SER A 777 -28.51 -15.85 3.30
N ARG A 778 -28.28 -17.10 2.90
CA ARG A 778 -26.98 -17.65 2.51
C ARG A 778 -26.94 -17.90 1.01
N VAL A 779 -25.80 -17.63 0.38
CA VAL A 779 -25.60 -17.73 -1.08
C VAL A 779 -24.39 -18.62 -1.38
N ARG A 780 -24.52 -19.50 -2.37
CA ARG A 780 -23.41 -20.28 -2.93
C ARG A 780 -23.49 -20.35 -4.45
N THR A 781 -22.35 -20.50 -5.11
CA THR A 781 -22.28 -20.61 -6.57
C THR A 781 -21.52 -21.84 -7.01
N ARG A 782 -21.84 -22.36 -8.21
CA ARG A 782 -21.03 -23.38 -8.90
C ARG A 782 -20.97 -23.06 -10.39
N ALA A 783 -19.91 -23.52 -11.05
CA ALA A 783 -19.83 -23.49 -12.50
C ALA A 783 -20.41 -24.78 -13.09
N ASP A 784 -21.32 -24.67 -14.05
CA ASP A 784 -21.90 -25.79 -14.79
C ASP A 784 -22.04 -25.41 -16.27
N GLY A 785 -21.42 -26.19 -17.17
CA GLY A 785 -21.47 -25.96 -18.62
C GLY A 785 -21.06 -24.54 -19.06
N GLY A 786 -20.12 -23.90 -18.34
CA GLY A 786 -19.69 -22.52 -18.60
C GLY A 786 -20.71 -21.44 -18.20
N LYS A 787 -21.70 -21.79 -17.37
CA LYS A 787 -22.65 -20.88 -16.71
C LYS A 787 -22.44 -20.94 -15.20
N GLU A 788 -22.71 -19.83 -14.52
CA GLU A 788 -22.74 -19.79 -13.06
C GLU A 788 -24.16 -20.12 -12.58
N ILE A 789 -24.28 -21.16 -11.76
CA ILE A 789 -25.51 -21.52 -11.04
C ILE A 789 -25.41 -20.93 -9.64
N VAL A 790 -26.46 -20.24 -9.21
CA VAL A 790 -26.56 -19.63 -7.89
C VAL A 790 -27.63 -20.37 -7.10
N ALA A 791 -27.31 -20.71 -5.85
CA ALA A 791 -28.28 -21.19 -4.87
C ALA A 791 -28.36 -20.19 -3.71
N VAL A 792 -29.58 -19.83 -3.34
CA VAL A 792 -29.90 -18.90 -2.25
C VAL A 792 -30.88 -19.58 -1.31
N GLU A 793 -30.64 -19.51 -0.01
CA GLU A 793 -31.57 -19.98 1.01
C GLU A 793 -31.77 -18.92 2.10
N GLY A 794 -33.02 -18.58 2.39
CA GLY A 794 -33.41 -17.71 3.49
C GLY A 794 -33.37 -18.46 4.83
N VAL A 795 -33.18 -17.72 5.93
CA VAL A 795 -33.19 -18.30 7.30
C VAL A 795 -34.51 -19.00 7.67
N ASP A 796 -35.58 -18.70 6.95
CA ASP A 796 -36.90 -19.32 7.07
C ASP A 796 -37.08 -20.58 6.20
N GLY A 797 -36.06 -20.98 5.43
CA GLY A 797 -36.04 -22.17 4.58
C GLY A 797 -36.53 -21.96 3.14
N ARG A 798 -36.90 -20.73 2.74
CA ARG A 798 -37.19 -20.43 1.33
C ARG A 798 -35.92 -20.58 0.51
N HIS A 799 -35.99 -21.24 -0.64
CA HIS A 799 -34.81 -21.51 -1.46
C HIS A 799 -35.04 -21.21 -2.95
N PHE A 800 -33.94 -20.88 -3.61
CA PHE A 800 -33.83 -20.74 -5.06
C PHE A 800 -32.54 -21.43 -5.51
N GLU A 801 -32.59 -22.16 -6.63
CA GLU A 801 -31.41 -22.65 -7.34
C GLU A 801 -31.61 -22.43 -8.84
N GLY A 802 -30.68 -21.74 -9.48
CA GLY A 802 -30.74 -21.50 -10.91
C GLY A 802 -29.73 -20.47 -11.39
N THR A 803 -29.81 -20.12 -12.68
CA THR A 803 -29.03 -19.00 -13.23
C THR A 803 -29.73 -17.69 -12.90
N ILE A 804 -29.03 -16.76 -12.27
CA ILE A 804 -29.48 -15.37 -12.18
C ILE A 804 -29.12 -14.70 -13.52
N GLY A 805 -30.00 -13.84 -14.05
CA GLY A 805 -29.70 -13.07 -15.27
C GLY A 805 -28.43 -12.22 -15.10
N ALA A 806 -27.97 -11.53 -16.14
CA ALA A 806 -26.70 -10.81 -16.18
C ALA A 806 -26.59 -9.56 -15.26
N GLY A 807 -27.38 -9.48 -14.18
CA GLY A 807 -27.05 -8.67 -13.03
C GLY A 807 -25.90 -9.34 -12.29
N GLU A 808 -24.80 -8.60 -12.07
CA GLU A 808 -23.74 -9.09 -11.19
C GLU A 808 -24.36 -9.38 -9.81
N LEU A 809 -24.01 -10.52 -9.19
CA LEU A 809 -24.19 -10.65 -7.75
C LEU A 809 -23.48 -9.46 -7.07
N PRO A 810 -24.11 -8.76 -6.12
CA PRO A 810 -23.44 -7.70 -5.37
C PRO A 810 -22.14 -8.25 -4.75
N ARG A 811 -21.06 -7.49 -4.91
CA ARG A 811 -19.67 -7.83 -4.53
C ARG A 811 -19.31 -7.51 -3.09
#